data_AF-A0A2V7AZ90-F1
#
_entry.id   AF-A0A2V7AZ90-F1
#
_cell.length_a   1.000
_cell.length_b   1.000
_cell.length_c   1.000
_cell.angle_alpha   90.00
_cell.angle_beta   90.00
_cell.angle_gamma   90.00
#
_symmetry.space_group_name_H-M   'P 1'
#
loop_
_entity.id
_entity.type
_entity.pdbx_description
1 polymer ?
#
loop_
_entity_poly.entity_id
_entity_poly.type
_entity_poly.pdbx_seq_one_letter_code
_entity_poly.pdbx_strand_id
1 'polypeptide(L)'
;MRSRWSDVETRDLSELDALVYASRLIGAETSLVVWGGGNTSIKTTERDHRDRPVDVLRVKGSGSDLKSIQRKDFPGVRMDDIRALLERQEMDDQEMVSYLARALQEPGGPRPSIETLLHGFVESRCVVHTHADAIVSLTNNDRAADTLEGVYGKDVIALDYRRPGFGISREVAEAIAGRSDARALVLAQHGTITWGATVREAYEATIELITRAEEAIAERKRGRRAFGGPRVAILPAAERRALALHIAPRLRGRLSRPRRQILGFDDDARVTEFVSSVEAPAVSQIGPATPDHTIYTKRLPCFVGLERADDAPGVVAAIERSLAAFERDYTAYVDAHRGPSVELIDALPRVVLVPGLGMFTIGRDRRTAGIVSDIYHHTIDVIGNATAFGGYVSLTAKDAFDVEYWPLELYKLTLAPPEKELARRIALVTGGASGIGRAVARRLATEGAHVLVGDVDEAGAKKTAEEIIAAVGAGRALGLAMDVTNEASIRAAFEAAVLTWGGLDILVSNAGIAHSAPVAEMSIADWERSFAVNSTGHFLVAREAMRVMIAQGIGGALVFVATKNVMAPGKDFAAYSAAKAAEAQLAKVLALEGAPHGIRSNIVNPDAVFQDSRLWSDDVRRQRAQAQGITVDQLEDFYRKRNLLGARILPEDVAEAVLFLASDRSAKTTGCTITVDGGVREAFPR
;
A
#
# COMPACT_ATOMS: atom_id res chain seq x y z
N MET A 1 24.76 8.63 13.81
CA MET A 1 24.20 9.19 12.55
C MET A 1 25.01 10.43 12.13
N ARG A 2 25.04 10.80 10.83
CA ARG A 2 25.66 12.06 10.38
C ARG A 2 24.59 13.12 10.10
N SER A 3 24.79 14.33 10.60
CA SER A 3 23.93 15.49 10.29
C SER A 3 23.91 15.74 8.78
N ARG A 4 22.70 15.96 8.24
CA ARG A 4 22.49 16.35 6.83
C ARG A 4 22.17 17.83 6.66
N TRP A 5 22.29 18.61 7.73
CA TRP A 5 22.05 20.04 7.70
C TRP A 5 23.04 20.76 6.77
N SER A 6 22.55 21.64 5.90
CA SER A 6 23.38 22.46 5.02
C SER A 6 23.18 23.94 5.28
N ASP A 7 24.21 24.59 5.81
CA ASP A 7 24.22 26.05 6.03
C ASP A 7 24.09 26.85 4.73
N VAL A 8 24.44 26.25 3.58
CA VAL A 8 24.29 26.88 2.27
C VAL A 8 22.82 26.89 1.85
N GLU A 9 22.11 25.77 2.04
CA GLU A 9 20.70 25.65 1.67
C GLU A 9 19.78 26.46 2.59
N THR A 10 20.20 26.70 3.84
CA THR A 10 19.37 27.41 4.85
C THR A 10 19.68 28.89 4.99
N ARG A 11 20.70 29.42 4.31
CA ARG A 11 21.22 30.79 4.52
C ARG A 11 20.15 31.88 4.41
N ASP A 12 19.29 31.76 3.40
CA ASP A 12 18.28 32.78 3.05
C ASP A 12 16.84 32.33 3.37
N LEU A 13 16.68 31.22 4.11
CA LEU A 13 15.37 30.72 4.49
C LEU A 13 14.79 31.54 5.65
N SER A 14 13.48 31.80 5.61
CA SER A 14 12.76 32.27 6.80
C SER A 14 12.80 31.18 7.88
N GLU A 15 12.62 31.53 9.16
CA GLU A 15 12.69 30.54 10.24
C GLU A 15 11.69 29.38 10.04
N LEU A 16 10.49 29.66 9.51
CA LEU A 16 9.51 28.62 9.20
C LEU A 16 9.92 27.75 8.01
N ASP A 17 10.61 28.31 7.01
CA ASP A 17 11.11 27.52 5.88
C ASP A 17 12.33 26.68 6.29
N ALA A 18 13.14 27.18 7.24
CA ALA A 18 14.20 26.40 7.88
C ALA A 18 13.61 25.25 8.72
N LEU A 19 12.48 25.46 9.40
CA LEU A 19 11.74 24.38 10.07
C LEU A 19 11.25 23.34 9.06
N VAL A 20 10.61 23.76 7.96
CA VAL A 20 10.18 22.85 6.87
C VAL A 20 11.37 22.04 6.34
N TYR A 21 12.52 22.67 6.15
CA TYR A 21 13.75 22.00 5.73
C TYR A 21 14.19 20.94 6.74
N ALA A 22 14.30 21.28 8.03
CA ALA A 22 14.69 20.37 9.09
C ALA A 22 13.71 19.18 9.22
N SER A 23 12.41 19.46 9.15
CA SER A 23 11.35 18.45 9.16
C SER A 23 11.50 17.45 8.02
N ARG A 24 11.83 17.91 6.81
CA ARG A 24 12.08 17.03 5.65
C ARG A 24 13.36 16.21 5.81
N LEU A 25 14.41 16.78 6.40
CA LEU A 25 15.61 16.01 6.73
C LEU A 25 15.31 14.86 7.70
N ILE A 26 14.52 15.15 8.74
CA ILE A 26 14.07 14.14 9.72
C ILE A 26 13.18 13.10 9.03
N GLY A 27 12.15 13.54 8.29
CA GLY A 27 11.21 12.64 7.61
C GLY A 27 11.81 11.83 6.47
N ALA A 28 12.96 12.24 5.92
CA ALA A 28 13.69 11.47 4.93
C ALA A 28 14.45 10.28 5.54
N GLU A 29 14.69 10.28 6.84
CA GLU A 29 15.36 9.19 7.56
C GLU A 29 14.33 8.36 8.32
N THR A 30 14.02 7.18 7.79
CA THR A 30 12.91 6.36 8.30
C THR A 30 13.18 5.86 9.71
N SER A 31 14.45 5.71 10.13
CA SER A 31 14.78 5.29 11.50
C SER A 31 14.55 6.38 12.55
N LEU A 32 14.27 7.63 12.15
CA LEU A 32 13.96 8.74 13.06
C LEU A 32 12.46 8.87 13.30
N VAL A 33 11.64 8.63 12.27
CA VAL A 33 10.19 8.80 12.34
C VAL A 33 9.49 7.74 11.48
N VAL A 34 8.49 7.11 12.07
CA VAL A 34 7.69 6.08 11.42
C VAL A 34 6.51 6.75 10.70
N TRP A 35 6.40 6.59 9.38
CA TRP A 35 5.27 6.98 8.49
C TRP A 35 4.31 8.08 9.02
N GLY A 36 4.69 9.36 8.83
CA GLY A 36 3.89 10.50 9.27
C GLY A 36 3.94 10.81 10.76
N GLY A 37 4.72 10.04 11.53
CA GLY A 37 5.06 10.26 12.93
C GLY A 37 6.06 11.40 13.14
N GLY A 38 6.37 11.66 14.42
CA GLY A 38 7.15 12.82 14.86
C GLY A 38 6.42 14.16 14.68
N ASN A 39 6.90 15.17 15.41
CA ASN A 39 6.41 16.54 15.35
C ASN A 39 7.57 17.51 15.44
N THR A 40 7.46 18.63 14.72
CA THR A 40 8.44 19.72 14.78
C THR A 40 7.68 21.02 14.95
N SER A 41 8.24 21.96 15.71
CA SER A 41 7.59 23.24 15.95
C SER A 41 8.57 24.39 16.13
N ILE A 42 8.09 25.59 15.85
CA ILE A 42 8.75 26.84 16.19
C ILE A 42 7.78 27.81 16.86
N LYS A 43 8.25 28.55 17.86
CA LYS A 43 7.56 29.66 18.51
C LYS A 43 7.99 30.97 17.87
N THR A 44 7.03 31.72 17.33
CA THR A 44 7.23 32.97 16.59
C THR A 44 6.37 34.08 17.20
N THR A 45 6.71 35.34 16.92
CA THR A 45 5.82 36.47 17.21
C THR A 45 5.19 36.91 15.89
N GLU A 46 3.86 36.87 15.83
CA GLU A 46 3.09 37.13 14.62
C GLU A 46 1.98 38.15 14.90
N ARG A 47 1.28 38.61 13.86
CA ARG A 47 0.17 39.55 14.00
C ARG A 47 -1.17 38.81 13.99
N ASP A 48 -2.04 39.14 14.94
CA ASP A 48 -3.42 38.66 14.97
C ASP A 48 -4.33 39.41 13.98
N HIS A 49 -5.59 38.98 13.89
CA HIS A 49 -6.61 39.61 13.04
C HIS A 49 -6.91 41.09 13.40
N ARG A 50 -6.37 41.59 14.51
CA ARG A 50 -6.43 43.00 14.97
C ARG A 50 -5.09 43.71 14.81
N ASP A 51 -4.14 43.13 14.08
CA ASP A 51 -2.78 43.62 13.86
C ASP A 51 -1.90 43.66 15.13
N ARG A 52 -2.29 42.97 16.21
CA ARG A 52 -1.53 42.97 17.47
C ARG A 52 -0.46 41.89 17.46
N PRO A 53 0.74 42.15 18.01
CA PRO A 53 1.75 41.12 18.17
C PRO A 53 1.27 40.07 19.18
N VAL A 54 1.33 38.80 18.79
CA VAL A 54 0.98 37.64 19.62
C VAL A 54 2.03 36.54 19.43
N ASP A 55 2.31 35.81 20.51
CA ASP A 55 3.17 34.62 20.45
C ASP A 55 2.39 33.45 19.86
N VAL A 56 2.95 32.79 18.86
CA VAL A 56 2.33 31.70 18.11
C VAL A 56 3.26 30.50 18.07
N LEU A 57 2.72 29.32 18.37
CA LEU A 57 3.36 28.04 18.10
C LEU A 57 2.95 27.57 16.70
N ARG A 58 3.90 27.55 15.77
CA ARG A 58 3.77 26.90 14.47
C ARG A 58 4.23 25.45 14.63
N VAL A 59 3.29 24.51 14.66
CA VAL A 59 3.55 23.07 14.89
C VAL A 59 2.96 22.23 13.78
N LYS A 60 3.57 21.08 13.47
CA LYS A 60 3.05 20.14 12.47
C LYS A 60 1.56 19.85 12.70
N GLY A 61 0.77 19.96 11.64
CA GLY A 61 -0.65 19.62 11.62
C GLY A 61 -0.89 18.11 11.60
N SER A 62 -1.99 17.69 12.22
CA SER A 62 -2.43 16.29 12.22
C SER A 62 -2.63 15.77 10.79
N GLY A 63 -2.04 14.61 10.48
CA GLY A 63 -2.13 13.96 9.16
C GLY A 63 -1.06 14.39 8.16
N SER A 64 -0.16 15.31 8.51
CA SER A 64 0.95 15.75 7.67
C SER A 64 2.15 14.81 7.80
N ASP A 65 2.82 14.52 6.68
CA ASP A 65 4.03 13.71 6.62
C ASP A 65 5.28 14.61 6.59
N LEU A 66 6.16 14.48 7.59
CA LEU A 66 7.41 15.25 7.69
C LEU A 66 8.26 15.15 6.42
N LYS A 67 8.26 14.01 5.74
CA LYS A 67 9.04 13.79 4.50
C LYS A 67 8.63 14.72 3.37
N SER A 68 7.33 15.05 3.28
CA SER A 68 6.77 15.89 2.22
C SER A 68 6.18 17.21 2.72
N ILE A 69 6.43 17.55 3.99
CA ILE A 69 5.76 18.66 4.67
C ILE A 69 6.02 20.00 3.98
N GLN A 70 5.05 20.89 4.04
CA GLN A 70 5.07 22.23 3.47
C GLN A 70 4.69 23.27 4.52
N ARG A 71 4.93 24.55 4.20
CA ARG A 71 4.62 25.69 5.10
C ARG A 71 3.17 25.67 5.60
N LYS A 72 2.22 25.33 4.72
CA LYS A 72 0.78 25.25 5.05
C LYS A 72 0.46 24.20 6.10
N ASP A 73 1.33 23.22 6.31
CA ASP A 73 1.12 22.10 7.22
C ASP A 73 1.54 22.45 8.67
N PHE A 74 1.88 23.72 8.94
CA PHE A 74 2.21 24.25 10.27
C PHE A 74 1.14 25.24 10.76
N PRO A 75 -0.03 24.77 11.22
CA PRO A 75 -1.02 25.65 11.84
C PRO A 75 -0.43 26.44 13.00
N GLY A 76 -0.85 27.70 13.13
CA GLY A 76 -0.49 28.57 14.24
C GLY A 76 -1.45 28.41 15.40
N VAL A 77 -0.94 28.09 16.58
CA VAL A 77 -1.71 28.01 17.83
C VAL A 77 -1.20 29.09 18.78
N ARG A 78 -2.10 29.92 19.33
CA ARG A 78 -1.68 31.02 20.20
C ARG A 78 -1.10 30.52 21.52
N MET A 79 0.04 31.07 21.92
CA MET A 79 0.79 30.61 23.09
C MET A 79 0.17 31.05 24.42
N ASP A 80 -0.59 32.14 24.46
CA ASP A 80 -1.35 32.54 25.65
C ASP A 80 -2.43 31.49 26.00
N ASP A 81 -3.15 31.00 24.99
CA ASP A 81 -4.09 29.89 25.14
C ASP A 81 -3.36 28.61 25.61
N ILE A 82 -2.22 28.26 25.02
CA ILE A 82 -1.44 27.08 25.45
C ILE A 82 -0.97 27.23 26.91
N ARG A 83 -0.35 28.35 27.28
CA ARG A 83 0.20 28.59 28.63
C ARG A 83 -0.89 28.55 29.70
N ALA A 84 -2.10 29.02 29.39
CA ALA A 84 -3.24 28.93 30.31
C ALA A 84 -3.59 27.49 30.70
N LEU A 85 -3.23 26.50 29.88
CA LEU A 85 -3.48 25.09 30.20
C LEU A 85 -2.53 24.51 31.25
N LEU A 86 -1.41 25.16 31.57
CA LEU A 86 -0.52 24.71 32.65
C LEU A 86 -1.20 24.74 34.03
N GLU A 87 -2.23 25.57 34.20
CA GLU A 87 -3.03 25.65 35.44
C GLU A 87 -4.01 24.47 35.59
N ARG A 88 -4.29 23.74 34.51
CA ARG A 88 -5.19 22.58 34.53
C ARG A 88 -4.45 21.32 34.97
N GLN A 89 -5.16 20.48 35.70
CA GLN A 89 -4.67 19.18 36.18
C GLN A 89 -4.97 18.06 35.18
N GLU A 90 -6.18 18.06 34.63
CA GLU A 90 -6.65 17.04 33.69
C GLU A 90 -7.43 17.67 32.54
N MET A 91 -7.46 16.98 31.40
CA MET A 91 -8.23 17.35 30.22
C MET A 91 -8.42 16.09 29.38
N ASP A 92 -9.65 15.85 28.92
CA ASP A 92 -9.91 14.73 28.02
C ASP A 92 -9.50 15.05 26.57
N ASP A 93 -9.33 14.00 25.75
CA ASP A 93 -8.80 14.14 24.39
C ASP A 93 -9.71 14.97 23.47
N GLN A 94 -11.03 14.87 23.63
CA GLN A 94 -12.00 15.59 22.81
C GLN A 94 -12.08 17.07 23.20
N GLU A 95 -12.00 17.35 24.51
CA GLU A 95 -11.86 18.68 25.06
C GLU A 95 -10.56 19.33 24.56
N MET A 96 -9.42 18.63 24.65
CA MET A 96 -8.12 19.11 24.18
C MET A 96 -8.16 19.51 22.71
N VAL A 97 -8.70 18.63 21.86
CA VAL A 97 -8.84 18.89 20.44
C VAL A 97 -9.73 20.11 20.16
N SER A 98 -10.86 20.20 20.87
CA SER A 98 -11.79 21.32 20.73
C SER A 98 -11.18 22.64 21.22
N TYR A 99 -10.38 22.58 22.27
CA TYR A 99 -9.64 23.71 22.81
C TYR A 99 -8.59 24.21 21.81
N LEU A 100 -7.73 23.30 21.33
CA LEU A 100 -6.69 23.64 20.34
C LEU A 100 -7.28 24.21 19.04
N ALA A 101 -8.44 23.71 18.60
CA ALA A 101 -9.13 24.26 17.44
C ALA A 101 -9.59 25.71 17.65
N ARG A 102 -9.98 26.09 18.88
CA ARG A 102 -10.34 27.48 19.23
C ARG A 102 -9.10 28.37 19.39
N ALA A 103 -7.97 27.77 19.78
CA ALA A 103 -6.68 28.43 19.94
C ALA A 103 -5.96 28.75 18.60
N LEU A 104 -6.50 28.27 17.48
CA LEU A 104 -5.93 28.52 16.15
C LEU A 104 -5.90 30.02 15.80
N GLN A 105 -4.75 30.46 15.27
CA GLN A 105 -4.57 31.79 14.72
C GLN A 105 -5.41 32.00 13.45
N GLU A 106 -5.46 30.98 12.59
CA GLU A 106 -6.27 30.97 11.37
C GLU A 106 -7.51 30.07 11.54
N PRO A 107 -8.73 30.64 11.68
CA PRO A 107 -9.95 29.84 11.74
C PRO A 107 -10.12 28.99 10.48
N GLY A 108 -10.44 27.70 10.66
CA GLY A 108 -10.58 26.75 9.56
C GLY A 108 -9.25 26.28 8.95
N GLY A 109 -8.10 26.67 9.52
CA GLY A 109 -6.80 26.12 9.17
C GLY A 109 -6.66 24.63 9.51
N PRO A 110 -5.54 24.00 9.11
CA PRO A 110 -5.28 22.59 9.43
C PRO A 110 -5.35 22.35 10.93
N ARG A 111 -5.92 21.21 11.33
CA ARG A 111 -5.98 20.83 12.73
C ARG A 111 -4.56 20.58 13.26
N PRO A 112 -4.16 21.16 14.40
CA PRO A 112 -2.83 20.96 14.96
C PRO A 112 -2.70 19.52 15.52
N SER A 113 -1.46 19.04 15.68
CA SER A 113 -1.17 17.72 16.26
C SER A 113 -1.75 17.60 17.68
N ILE A 114 -2.12 16.39 18.10
CA ILE A 114 -2.46 16.10 19.51
C ILE A 114 -1.28 16.34 20.46
N GLU A 115 -0.04 16.32 19.93
CA GLU A 115 1.19 16.58 20.67
C GLU A 115 1.55 18.07 20.72
N THR A 116 0.65 18.95 20.27
CA THR A 116 0.87 20.40 20.31
C THR A 116 1.24 20.91 21.70
N LEU A 117 0.62 20.36 22.75
CA LEU A 117 0.90 20.78 24.13
C LEU A 117 2.28 20.33 24.61
N LEU A 118 2.74 19.16 24.17
CA LEU A 118 4.11 18.69 24.43
C LEU A 118 5.14 19.66 23.85
N HIS A 119 4.89 20.22 22.67
CA HIS A 119 5.72 21.27 22.08
C HIS A 119 5.55 22.64 22.74
N GLY A 120 4.32 22.96 23.14
CA GLY A 120 3.94 24.25 23.70
C GLY A 120 4.48 24.47 25.10
N PHE A 121 4.53 23.44 25.94
CA PHE A 121 5.03 23.53 27.32
C PHE A 121 6.55 23.54 27.45
N VAL A 122 7.27 23.18 26.38
CA VAL A 122 8.72 23.39 26.31
C VAL A 122 8.97 24.86 25.95
N GLU A 123 9.46 25.68 26.89
CA GLU A 123 9.63 27.13 26.68
C GLU A 123 10.59 27.50 25.53
N SER A 124 11.51 26.60 25.17
CA SER A 124 12.47 26.81 24.09
C SER A 124 11.79 27.09 22.74
N ARG A 125 12.45 27.92 21.92
CA ARG A 125 11.90 28.45 20.66
C ARG A 125 11.58 27.34 19.66
N CYS A 126 12.48 26.39 19.49
CA CYS A 126 12.34 25.29 18.53
C CYS A 126 12.31 23.95 19.28
N VAL A 127 11.40 23.06 18.88
CA VAL A 127 11.22 21.75 19.51
C VAL A 127 11.06 20.70 18.42
N VAL A 128 11.77 19.59 18.60
CA VAL A 128 11.73 18.43 17.72
C VAL A 128 11.34 17.22 18.56
N HIS A 129 10.31 16.51 18.12
CA HIS A 129 9.88 15.24 18.68
C HIS A 129 9.99 14.15 17.62
N THR A 130 10.67 13.07 17.94
CA THR A 130 10.89 11.93 17.04
C THR A 130 10.61 10.61 17.75
N HIS A 131 10.37 9.56 16.96
CA HIS A 131 10.09 8.20 17.42
C HIS A 131 11.23 7.27 17.03
N ALA A 132 12.47 7.75 17.22
CA ALA A 132 13.63 7.11 16.62
C ALA A 132 13.87 5.69 17.16
N ASP A 133 14.11 4.73 16.26
CA ASP A 133 14.26 3.31 16.60
C ASP A 133 15.34 3.11 17.67
N ALA A 134 16.45 3.83 17.57
CA ALA A 134 17.55 3.73 18.52
C ALA A 134 17.11 4.13 19.94
N ILE A 135 16.32 5.19 20.09
CA ILE A 135 15.79 5.62 21.39
C ILE A 135 14.80 4.59 21.92
N VAL A 136 13.85 4.17 21.09
CA VAL A 136 12.85 3.17 21.46
C VAL A 136 13.54 1.86 21.88
N SER A 137 14.63 1.48 21.22
CA SER A 137 15.44 0.31 21.59
C SER A 137 16.02 0.40 23.01
N LEU A 138 16.49 1.60 23.42
CA LEU A 138 17.00 1.83 24.77
C LEU A 138 15.90 1.78 25.84
N THR A 139 14.65 2.08 25.46
CA THR A 139 13.50 2.10 26.40
C THR A 139 12.71 0.79 26.43
N ASN A 140 12.78 -0.03 25.38
CA ASN A 140 11.98 -1.25 25.25
C ASN A 140 12.69 -2.47 25.82
N ASN A 141 13.29 -2.33 26.99
CA ASN A 141 13.89 -3.44 27.72
C ASN A 141 13.59 -3.34 29.21
N ASP A 142 13.68 -4.47 29.91
CA ASP A 142 13.46 -4.60 31.35
C ASP A 142 14.49 -3.86 32.23
N ARG A 143 15.47 -3.19 31.63
CA ARG A 143 16.51 -2.38 32.28
C ARG A 143 16.59 -0.97 31.70
N ALA A 144 15.46 -0.41 31.26
CA ALA A 144 15.42 0.88 30.57
C ALA A 144 16.09 2.02 31.36
N ALA A 145 15.84 2.12 32.67
CA ALA A 145 16.42 3.16 33.52
C ALA A 145 17.97 3.07 33.57
N ASP A 146 18.52 1.89 33.88
CA ASP A 146 19.96 1.63 33.88
C ASP A 146 20.58 1.90 32.49
N THR A 147 19.85 1.53 31.43
CA THR A 147 20.30 1.69 30.05
C THR A 147 20.40 3.16 29.68
N LEU A 148 19.38 3.96 29.97
CA LEU A 148 19.38 5.39 29.71
C LEU A 148 20.44 6.10 30.56
N GLU A 149 20.59 5.76 31.85
CA GLU A 149 21.65 6.32 32.68
C GLU A 149 23.04 5.96 32.16
N GLY A 150 23.24 4.74 31.66
CA GLY A 150 24.51 4.31 31.08
C GLY A 150 24.89 5.01 29.78
N VAL A 151 23.91 5.38 28.95
CA VAL A 151 24.15 6.06 27.65
C VAL A 151 24.18 7.58 27.80
N TYR A 152 23.28 8.12 28.61
CA TYR A 152 23.02 9.55 28.71
C TYR A 152 23.47 10.19 30.03
N GLY A 153 23.76 9.41 31.06
CA GLY A 153 24.06 9.93 32.38
C GLY A 153 22.93 10.83 32.89
N LYS A 154 23.29 12.03 33.34
CA LYS A 154 22.35 13.06 33.81
C LYS A 154 21.99 14.07 32.72
N ASP A 155 22.41 13.89 31.48
CA ASP A 155 22.18 14.88 30.41
C ASP A 155 20.72 14.89 29.91
N VAL A 156 19.99 13.79 30.14
CA VAL A 156 18.66 13.54 29.57
C VAL A 156 17.67 13.26 30.70
N ILE A 157 16.46 13.82 30.55
CA ILE A 157 15.33 13.51 31.42
C ILE A 157 14.66 12.25 30.87
N ALA A 158 14.42 11.24 31.70
CA ALA A 158 13.68 10.04 31.33
C ALA A 158 12.34 10.02 32.05
N LEU A 159 11.25 9.83 31.31
CA LEU A 159 9.91 9.63 31.86
C LEU A 159 9.38 8.25 31.48
N ASP A 160 8.63 7.66 32.41
CA ASP A 160 7.92 6.41 32.18
C ASP A 160 6.82 6.57 31.13
N TYR A 161 6.35 5.45 30.59
CA TYR A 161 5.32 5.48 29.57
C TYR A 161 4.03 6.08 30.11
N ARG A 162 3.50 7.05 29.35
CA ARG A 162 2.14 7.54 29.47
C ARG A 162 1.53 7.62 28.08
N ARG A 163 0.22 7.35 27.98
CA ARG A 163 -0.49 7.47 26.70
C ARG A 163 -0.38 8.90 26.15
N PRO A 164 -0.15 9.08 24.84
CA PRO A 164 -0.15 10.40 24.20
C PRO A 164 -1.40 11.23 24.54
N GLY A 165 -1.23 12.53 24.79
CA GLY A 165 -2.32 13.45 25.15
C GLY A 165 -1.92 14.54 26.16
N PHE A 166 -2.91 15.07 26.89
CA PHE A 166 -2.69 16.15 27.86
C PHE A 166 -1.78 15.74 29.02
N GLY A 167 -2.02 14.56 29.60
CA GLY A 167 -1.30 14.08 30.80
C GLY A 167 0.21 13.98 30.61
N ILE A 168 0.67 13.36 29.52
CA ILE A 168 2.11 13.27 29.22
C ILE A 168 2.73 14.65 28.95
N SER A 169 1.97 15.56 28.30
CA SER A 169 2.44 16.92 28.07
C SER A 169 2.70 17.64 29.40
N ARG A 170 1.82 17.44 30.39
CA ARG A 170 1.96 17.99 31.75
C ARG A 170 3.17 17.43 32.50
N GLU A 171 3.39 16.13 32.45
CA GLU A 171 4.57 15.50 33.07
C GLU A 171 5.88 16.01 32.45
N VAL A 172 5.91 16.18 31.13
CA VAL A 172 7.04 16.80 30.42
C VAL A 172 7.30 18.22 30.93
N ALA A 173 6.25 19.04 31.10
CA ALA A 173 6.38 20.39 31.61
C ALA A 173 6.97 20.42 33.04
N GLU A 174 6.48 19.55 33.92
CA GLU A 174 6.93 19.44 35.31
C GLU A 174 8.38 18.96 35.40
N ALA A 175 8.75 17.98 34.59
CA ALA A 175 10.09 17.41 34.58
C ALA A 175 11.14 18.42 34.09
N ILE A 176 10.79 19.25 33.10
CA ILE A 176 11.67 20.30 32.57
C ILE A 176 11.80 21.47 33.55
N ALA A 177 10.74 21.85 34.26
CA ALA A 177 10.76 22.98 35.19
C ALA A 177 11.83 22.86 36.29
N GLY A 178 12.20 21.63 36.67
CA GLY A 178 13.25 21.35 37.65
C GLY A 178 14.67 21.18 37.09
N ARG A 179 14.87 21.25 35.76
CA ARG A 179 16.11 20.84 35.07
C ARG A 179 16.44 21.78 33.90
N SER A 180 16.85 23.00 34.21
CA SER A 180 17.20 24.03 33.22
C SER A 180 18.47 23.73 32.40
N ASP A 181 19.26 22.75 32.82
CA ASP A 181 20.46 22.26 32.13
C ASP A 181 20.17 21.18 31.08
N ALA A 182 19.00 20.54 31.15
CA ALA A 182 18.60 19.50 30.21
C ALA A 182 18.38 20.09 28.80
N ARG A 183 18.77 19.32 27.78
CA ARG A 183 18.55 19.66 26.36
C ARG A 183 17.69 18.65 25.60
N ALA A 184 17.38 17.53 26.27
CA ALA A 184 16.60 16.45 25.72
C ALA A 184 15.83 15.72 26.80
N LEU A 185 14.73 15.11 26.38
CA LEU A 185 13.87 14.25 27.16
C LEU A 185 13.56 12.98 26.36
N VAL A 186 13.50 11.84 27.05
CA VAL A 186 13.11 10.55 26.50
C VAL A 186 11.84 10.08 27.19
N LEU A 187 10.85 9.71 26.39
CA LEU A 187 9.58 9.12 26.79
C LEU A 187 9.64 7.62 26.54
N ALA A 188 9.57 6.81 27.60
CA ALA A 188 9.68 5.36 27.48
C ALA A 188 8.61 4.78 26.53
N GLN A 189 9.03 3.84 25.68
CA GLN A 189 8.21 3.20 24.64
C GLN A 189 7.54 4.16 23.62
N HIS A 190 7.90 5.45 23.61
CA HIS A 190 7.27 6.45 22.75
C HIS A 190 8.30 7.14 21.85
N GLY A 191 9.24 7.90 22.42
CA GLY A 191 10.17 8.67 21.60
C GLY A 191 11.00 9.68 22.38
N THR A 192 11.50 10.70 21.70
CA THR A 192 12.35 11.73 22.29
C THR A 192 11.86 13.13 21.95
N ILE A 193 12.15 14.08 22.83
CA ILE A 193 11.93 15.51 22.64
C ILE A 193 13.28 16.20 22.82
N THR A 194 13.67 17.03 21.86
CA THR A 194 14.84 17.90 21.95
C THR A 194 14.43 19.32 21.62
N TRP A 195 15.25 20.29 22.04
CA TRP A 195 14.95 21.69 21.84
C TRP A 195 16.19 22.55 21.67
N GLY A 196 16.00 23.74 21.11
CA GLY A 196 17.07 24.71 20.86
C GLY A 196 16.54 26.13 20.69
N ALA A 197 17.45 27.11 20.77
CA ALA A 197 17.12 28.51 20.50
C ALA A 197 16.90 28.75 19.00
N THR A 198 17.51 27.92 18.15
CA THR A 198 17.31 27.92 16.70
C THR A 198 16.84 26.55 16.19
N VAL A 199 16.28 26.51 14.97
CA VAL A 199 15.88 25.26 14.31
C VAL A 199 17.08 24.32 14.15
N ARG A 200 18.23 24.89 13.80
CA ARG A 200 19.49 24.15 13.65
C ARG A 200 19.89 23.47 14.95
N GLU A 201 19.89 24.20 16.06
CA GLU A 201 20.26 23.65 17.37
C GLU A 201 19.34 22.51 17.80
N ALA A 202 18.02 22.65 17.61
CA ALA A 202 17.07 21.58 17.94
C ALA A 202 17.27 20.35 17.04
N TYR A 203 17.54 20.55 15.75
CA TYR A 203 17.87 19.46 14.83
C TYR A 203 19.19 18.76 15.22
N GLU A 204 20.26 19.51 15.44
CA GLU A 204 21.57 18.96 15.81
C GLU A 204 21.51 18.22 17.16
N ALA A 205 20.78 18.76 18.14
CA ALA A 205 20.55 18.07 19.42
C ALA A 205 19.83 16.73 19.22
N THR A 206 18.86 16.67 18.30
CA THR A 206 18.18 15.42 17.92
C THR A 206 19.16 14.40 17.34
N ILE A 207 19.99 14.82 16.38
CA ILE A 207 20.96 13.96 15.72
C ILE A 207 22.03 13.48 16.71
N GLU A 208 22.53 14.34 17.59
CA GLU A 208 23.51 14.00 18.63
C GLU A 208 22.95 12.95 19.59
N LEU A 209 21.76 13.20 20.15
CA LEU A 209 21.11 12.29 21.10
C LEU A 209 20.94 10.88 20.52
N ILE A 210 20.48 10.81 19.27
CA ILE A 210 20.21 9.54 18.59
C ILE A 210 21.51 8.85 18.19
N THR A 211 22.54 9.61 17.80
CA THR A 211 23.86 9.07 17.50
C THR A 211 24.48 8.37 18.72
N ARG A 212 24.37 8.97 19.92
CA ARG A 212 24.82 8.33 21.17
C ARG A 212 24.11 7.00 21.43
N ALA A 213 22.79 6.91 21.15
CA ALA A 213 22.06 5.66 21.25
C ALA A 213 22.55 4.60 20.25
N GLU A 214 22.71 4.98 18.97
CA GLU A 214 23.20 4.09 17.93
C GLU A 214 24.60 3.54 18.26
N GLU A 215 25.50 4.38 18.77
CA GLU A 215 26.85 3.99 19.18
C GLU A 215 26.81 2.99 20.35
N ALA A 216 25.99 3.25 21.37
CA ALA A 216 25.81 2.34 22.50
C ALA A 216 25.22 0.99 22.07
N ILE A 217 24.21 0.99 21.17
CA ILE A 217 23.63 -0.23 20.60
C ILE A 217 24.70 -1.01 19.83
N ALA A 218 25.45 -0.34 18.96
CA ALA A 218 26.49 -0.98 18.15
C ALA A 218 27.61 -1.59 19.01
N GLU A 219 27.99 -0.93 20.10
CA GLU A 219 28.93 -1.47 21.07
C GLU A 219 28.38 -2.73 21.76
N ARG A 220 27.13 -2.69 22.25
CA ARG A 220 26.50 -3.82 22.95
C ARG A 220 26.24 -5.03 22.05
N LYS A 221 25.93 -4.81 20.77
CA LYS A 221 25.70 -5.89 19.78
C LYS A 221 26.99 -6.54 19.30
N ARG A 222 28.16 -5.91 19.50
CA ARG A 222 29.43 -6.42 18.99
C ARG A 222 29.71 -7.83 19.48
N GLY A 223 29.84 -8.77 18.54
CA GLY A 223 30.12 -10.18 18.83
C GLY A 223 28.92 -10.99 19.34
N ARG A 224 27.72 -10.41 19.42
CA ARG A 224 26.49 -11.14 19.77
C ARG A 224 25.83 -11.69 18.51
N ARG A 225 25.20 -12.86 18.66
CA ARG A 225 24.31 -13.40 17.62
C ARG A 225 22.95 -12.72 17.75
N ALA A 226 22.38 -12.30 16.62
CA ALA A 226 21.02 -11.75 16.60
C ALA A 226 20.01 -12.84 16.97
N PHE A 227 19.06 -12.51 17.84
CA PHE A 227 17.87 -13.32 18.15
C PHE A 227 18.14 -14.78 18.55
N GLY A 228 19.25 -15.05 19.25
CA GLY A 228 19.64 -16.40 19.65
C GLY A 228 20.18 -17.30 18.53
N GLY A 229 20.31 -16.79 17.30
CA GLY A 229 20.76 -17.52 16.12
C GLY A 229 19.65 -18.32 15.41
N PRO A 230 19.99 -19.06 14.34
CA PRO A 230 19.02 -19.73 13.49
C PRO A 230 18.37 -20.94 14.18
N ARG A 231 17.05 -21.08 14.03
CA ARG A 231 16.24 -22.25 14.42
C ARG A 231 15.74 -23.03 13.21
N VAL A 232 15.12 -22.33 12.26
CA VAL A 232 14.59 -22.91 11.01
C VAL A 232 15.55 -22.54 9.88
N ALA A 233 15.85 -23.49 8.99
CA ALA A 233 16.71 -23.22 7.85
C ALA A 233 16.03 -22.21 6.90
N ILE A 234 16.74 -21.13 6.57
CA ILE A 234 16.32 -20.17 5.54
C ILE A 234 16.48 -20.84 4.18
N LEU A 235 15.39 -20.97 3.44
CA LEU A 235 15.44 -21.56 2.11
C LEU A 235 16.26 -20.67 1.16
N PRO A 236 16.90 -21.24 0.12
CA PRO A 236 17.51 -20.47 -0.96
C PRO A 236 16.50 -19.53 -1.63
N ALA A 237 16.96 -18.40 -2.19
CA ALA A 237 16.08 -17.37 -2.74
C ALA A 237 15.09 -17.89 -3.80
N ALA A 238 15.52 -18.80 -4.68
CA ALA A 238 14.64 -19.40 -5.68
C ALA A 238 13.54 -20.27 -5.06
N GLU A 239 13.87 -21.04 -4.01
CA GLU A 239 12.91 -21.87 -3.29
C GLU A 239 11.94 -21.03 -2.46
N ARG A 240 12.41 -19.95 -1.82
CA ARG A 240 11.55 -18.97 -1.15
C ARG A 240 10.56 -18.35 -2.11
N ARG A 241 11.03 -17.90 -3.28
CA ARG A 241 10.17 -17.35 -4.33
C ARG A 241 9.11 -18.36 -4.75
N ALA A 242 9.50 -19.60 -5.04
CA ALA A 242 8.56 -20.66 -5.43
C ALA A 242 7.52 -20.95 -4.35
N LEU A 243 7.94 -21.01 -3.08
CA LEU A 243 7.07 -21.22 -1.94
C LEU A 243 6.12 -20.04 -1.71
N ALA A 244 6.60 -18.79 -1.83
CA ALA A 244 5.77 -17.59 -1.74
C ALA A 244 4.69 -17.56 -2.83
N LEU A 245 5.04 -17.92 -4.07
CA LEU A 245 4.08 -18.03 -5.18
C LEU A 245 3.00 -19.10 -4.92
N HIS A 246 3.35 -20.16 -4.21
CA HIS A 246 2.39 -21.19 -3.80
C HIS A 246 1.48 -20.72 -2.66
N ILE A 247 2.01 -19.98 -1.69
CA ILE A 247 1.30 -19.57 -0.47
C ILE A 247 0.44 -18.34 -0.69
N ALA A 248 0.96 -17.31 -1.35
CA ALA A 248 0.34 -15.99 -1.39
C ALA A 248 -1.12 -15.99 -1.88
N PRO A 249 -1.49 -16.71 -2.96
CA PRO A 249 -2.89 -16.77 -3.39
C PRO A 249 -3.82 -17.39 -2.33
N ARG A 250 -3.36 -18.47 -1.67
CA ARG A 250 -4.13 -19.17 -0.62
C ARG A 250 -4.29 -18.31 0.63
N LEU A 251 -3.19 -17.70 1.07
CA LEU A 251 -3.16 -16.78 2.21
C LEU A 251 -4.07 -15.57 1.95
N ARG A 252 -3.98 -14.97 0.76
CA ARG A 252 -4.85 -13.86 0.35
C ARG A 252 -6.31 -14.30 0.36
N GLY A 253 -6.61 -15.47 -0.20
CA GLY A 253 -7.92 -16.08 -0.19
C GLY A 253 -8.52 -16.20 1.22
N ARG A 254 -7.75 -16.78 2.14
CA ARG A 254 -8.13 -16.96 3.54
C ARG A 254 -8.39 -15.64 4.28
N LEU A 255 -7.55 -14.64 4.06
CA LEU A 255 -7.68 -13.31 4.66
C LEU A 255 -8.74 -12.44 3.99
N SER A 256 -9.17 -12.80 2.78
CA SER A 256 -10.14 -12.04 1.98
C SER A 256 -11.60 -12.42 2.23
N ARG A 257 -11.89 -13.41 3.09
CA ARG A 257 -13.26 -13.89 3.35
C ARG A 257 -14.20 -12.80 3.88
N PRO A 258 -13.82 -11.96 4.87
CA PRO A 258 -14.69 -10.88 5.33
C PRO A 258 -14.74 -9.73 4.31
N ARG A 259 -13.58 -9.41 3.74
CA ARG A 259 -13.39 -8.37 2.72
C ARG A 259 -12.05 -8.60 2.05
N ARG A 260 -11.96 -8.36 0.73
CA ARG A 260 -10.72 -8.57 -0.02
C ARG A 260 -9.55 -7.79 0.58
N GLN A 261 -8.36 -8.37 0.46
CA GLN A 261 -7.11 -7.79 0.95
C GLN A 261 -6.06 -7.79 -0.16
N ILE A 262 -5.05 -6.93 -0.01
CA ILE A 262 -3.83 -6.91 -0.81
C ILE A 262 -2.69 -7.36 0.09
N LEU A 263 -1.84 -8.24 -0.42
CA LEU A 263 -0.65 -8.71 0.28
C LEU A 263 0.61 -8.03 -0.26
N GLY A 264 1.58 -7.79 0.62
CA GLY A 264 2.99 -7.64 0.26
C GLY A 264 3.76 -8.88 0.69
N PHE A 265 4.80 -9.24 -0.06
CA PHE A 265 5.76 -10.27 0.33
C PHE A 265 7.14 -9.64 0.51
N ASP A 266 7.81 -10.00 1.61
CA ASP A 266 9.12 -9.46 1.97
C ASP A 266 10.01 -10.59 2.50
N ASP A 267 11.09 -10.85 1.78
CA ASP A 267 12.12 -11.83 2.11
C ASP A 267 13.50 -11.20 2.31
N ASP A 268 13.54 -9.93 2.73
CA ASP A 268 14.78 -9.24 3.11
C ASP A 268 15.59 -10.07 4.12
N ALA A 269 16.92 -9.92 4.06
CA ALA A 269 17.85 -10.67 4.91
C ALA A 269 17.54 -10.48 6.41
N ARG A 270 17.18 -9.26 6.82
CA ARG A 270 16.86 -8.96 8.24
C ARG A 270 15.57 -9.64 8.67
N VAL A 271 14.56 -9.67 7.79
CA VAL A 271 13.29 -10.36 8.03
C VAL A 271 13.53 -11.85 8.14
N THR A 272 14.20 -12.45 7.15
CA THR A 272 14.43 -13.90 7.12
C THR A 272 15.31 -14.39 8.27
N GLU A 273 16.33 -13.63 8.67
CA GLU A 273 17.13 -13.88 9.88
C GLU A 273 16.26 -13.85 11.13
N PHE A 274 15.44 -12.80 11.31
CA PHE A 274 14.54 -12.69 12.45
C PHE A 274 13.53 -13.84 12.50
N VAL A 275 12.68 -14.00 11.48
CA VAL A 275 11.56 -14.98 11.53
C VAL A 275 12.02 -16.43 11.67
N SER A 276 13.27 -16.71 11.28
CA SER A 276 13.83 -18.06 11.33
C SER A 276 14.71 -18.30 12.57
N SER A 277 14.77 -17.33 13.49
CA SER A 277 15.61 -17.38 14.70
C SER A 277 14.97 -18.16 15.85
N VAL A 278 15.79 -18.46 16.87
CA VAL A 278 15.36 -19.14 18.11
C VAL A 278 14.39 -18.27 18.91
N GLU A 279 14.66 -16.97 19.00
CA GLU A 279 13.91 -16.05 19.89
C GLU A 279 12.62 -15.51 19.27
N ALA A 280 12.52 -15.41 17.93
CA ALA A 280 11.39 -14.79 17.24
C ALA A 280 9.99 -15.28 17.65
N PRO A 281 9.73 -16.59 17.85
CA PRO A 281 8.42 -17.07 18.31
C PRO A 281 7.99 -16.48 19.66
N ALA A 282 8.95 -16.13 20.53
CA ALA A 282 8.68 -15.54 21.83
C ALA A 282 8.66 -14.00 21.75
N VAL A 283 9.72 -13.38 21.22
CA VAL A 283 9.86 -11.92 21.25
C VAL A 283 8.87 -11.20 20.34
N SER A 284 8.44 -11.82 19.24
CA SER A 284 7.38 -11.26 18.38
C SER A 284 6.00 -11.23 19.05
N GLN A 285 5.82 -11.96 20.15
CA GLN A 285 4.53 -12.11 20.85
C GLN A 285 4.43 -11.21 22.09
N ILE A 286 5.40 -10.34 22.34
CA ILE A 286 5.44 -9.43 23.51
C ILE A 286 4.57 -8.20 23.25
N GLY A 287 4.79 -7.51 22.12
CA GLY A 287 4.03 -6.32 21.74
C GLY A 287 4.76 -5.43 20.73
N PRO A 288 4.11 -4.33 20.32
CA PRO A 288 4.66 -3.37 19.34
C PRO A 288 5.89 -2.62 19.86
N ALA A 289 6.69 -2.05 18.95
CA ALA A 289 7.81 -1.19 19.35
C ALA A 289 7.34 0.15 19.97
N THR A 290 6.32 0.79 19.40
CA THR A 290 5.71 2.02 19.95
C THR A 290 4.19 1.99 19.83
N PRO A 291 3.45 2.86 20.54
CA PRO A 291 2.01 3.04 20.36
C PRO A 291 1.58 3.17 18.89
N ASP A 292 2.29 3.99 18.12
CA ASP A 292 1.96 4.32 16.73
C ASP A 292 1.96 3.10 15.79
N HIS A 293 2.74 2.06 16.12
CA HIS A 293 2.77 0.82 15.34
C HIS A 293 1.40 0.12 15.36
N THR A 294 0.70 0.14 16.50
CA THR A 294 -0.59 -0.55 16.68
C THR A 294 -1.67 -0.08 15.71
N ILE A 295 -1.58 1.17 15.26
CA ILE A 295 -2.51 1.79 14.30
C ILE A 295 -2.53 1.00 12.97
N TYR A 296 -1.36 0.49 12.55
CA TYR A 296 -1.20 -0.16 11.25
C TYR A 296 -1.01 -1.67 11.36
N THR A 297 -0.26 -2.15 12.36
CA THR A 297 0.16 -3.56 12.47
C THR A 297 -0.70 -4.39 13.43
N LYS A 298 -1.58 -3.75 14.20
CA LYS A 298 -2.17 -4.31 15.43
C LYS A 298 -1.10 -4.59 16.49
N ARG A 299 -1.52 -5.04 17.67
CA ARG A 299 -0.62 -5.36 18.79
C ARG A 299 0.42 -6.44 18.45
N LEU A 300 0.00 -7.54 17.80
CA LEU A 300 0.85 -8.71 17.56
C LEU A 300 0.78 -9.16 16.08
N PRO A 301 1.86 -9.74 15.53
CA PRO A 301 1.83 -10.45 14.25
C PRO A 301 1.25 -11.86 14.43
N CYS A 302 0.85 -12.50 13.32
CA CYS A 302 0.61 -13.94 13.28
C CYS A 302 1.94 -14.66 13.01
N PHE A 303 2.50 -15.32 14.03
CA PHE A 303 3.69 -16.16 13.86
C PHE A 303 3.29 -17.59 13.44
N VAL A 304 3.87 -18.08 12.35
CA VAL A 304 3.58 -19.44 11.85
C VAL A 304 4.43 -20.46 12.61
N GLY A 305 3.76 -21.35 13.34
CA GLY A 305 4.42 -22.45 14.06
C GLY A 305 4.95 -23.50 13.10
N LEU A 306 6.25 -23.45 12.80
CA LEU A 306 6.90 -24.26 11.78
C LEU A 306 8.28 -24.74 12.25
N GLU A 307 8.61 -26.00 11.98
CA GLU A 307 9.96 -26.56 12.24
C GLU A 307 10.82 -26.65 10.97
N ARG A 308 10.20 -26.69 9.78
CA ARG A 308 10.87 -26.75 8.47
C ARG A 308 10.00 -26.17 7.36
N ALA A 309 10.61 -25.51 6.38
CA ALA A 309 9.92 -24.79 5.30
C ALA A 309 9.95 -25.48 3.93
N ASP A 310 10.58 -26.65 3.82
CA ASP A 310 10.74 -27.42 2.57
C ASP A 310 9.49 -28.24 2.17
N ASP A 311 8.42 -28.23 2.99
CA ASP A 311 7.15 -28.90 2.72
C ASP A 311 6.02 -27.88 2.49
N ALA A 312 5.75 -27.52 1.23
CA ALA A 312 4.77 -26.49 0.89
C ALA A 312 3.34 -26.79 1.43
N PRO A 313 2.77 -28.01 1.26
CA PRO A 313 1.52 -28.40 1.93
C PRO A 313 1.53 -28.23 3.45
N GLY A 314 2.62 -28.64 4.10
CA GLY A 314 2.80 -28.49 5.55
C GLY A 314 2.82 -27.02 5.99
N VAL A 315 3.50 -26.16 5.23
CA VAL A 315 3.54 -24.71 5.48
C VAL A 315 2.14 -24.09 5.36
N VAL A 316 1.38 -24.43 4.30
CA VAL A 316 0.00 -23.96 4.12
C VAL A 316 -0.89 -24.39 5.30
N ALA A 317 -0.78 -25.64 5.74
CA ALA A 317 -1.55 -26.14 6.88
C ALA A 317 -1.14 -25.44 8.20
N ALA A 318 0.13 -25.12 8.38
CA ALA A 318 0.62 -24.37 9.54
C ALA A 318 0.09 -22.93 9.55
N ILE A 319 0.08 -22.26 8.38
CA ILE A 319 -0.50 -20.92 8.22
C ILE A 319 -1.98 -20.93 8.64
N GLU A 320 -2.78 -21.86 8.13
CA GLU A 320 -4.21 -21.94 8.48
C GLU A 320 -4.44 -22.11 9.98
N ARG A 321 -3.66 -22.98 10.65
CA ARG A 321 -3.73 -23.16 12.11
C ARG A 321 -3.33 -21.90 12.86
N SER A 322 -2.24 -21.24 12.45
CA SER A 322 -1.76 -20.01 13.08
C SER A 322 -2.72 -18.83 12.88
N LEU A 323 -3.37 -18.72 11.72
CA LEU A 323 -4.40 -17.70 11.47
C LEU A 323 -5.64 -17.93 12.34
N ALA A 324 -6.10 -19.18 12.46
CA ALA A 324 -7.23 -19.50 13.34
C ALA A 324 -6.91 -19.24 14.82
N ALA A 325 -5.68 -19.52 15.25
CA ALA A 325 -5.22 -19.18 16.59
C ALA A 325 -5.18 -17.67 16.80
N PHE A 326 -4.60 -16.92 15.86
CA PHE A 326 -4.54 -15.46 15.90
C PHE A 326 -5.93 -14.84 16.02
N GLU A 327 -6.89 -15.25 15.18
CA GLU A 327 -8.26 -14.70 15.20
C GLU A 327 -8.93 -14.92 16.57
N ARG A 328 -8.77 -16.11 17.16
CA ARG A 328 -9.30 -16.43 18.49
C ARG A 328 -8.63 -15.58 19.57
N ASP A 329 -7.29 -15.54 19.57
CA ASP A 329 -6.52 -14.90 20.63
C ASP A 329 -6.67 -13.36 20.57
N TYR A 330 -6.74 -12.79 19.37
CA TYR A 330 -7.04 -11.38 19.16
C TYR A 330 -8.46 -11.01 19.59
N THR A 331 -9.45 -11.86 19.28
CA THR A 331 -10.84 -11.66 19.74
C THR A 331 -10.91 -11.67 21.27
N ALA A 332 -10.27 -12.65 21.91
CA ALA A 332 -10.20 -12.73 23.37
C ALA A 332 -9.48 -11.51 24.00
N TYR A 333 -8.41 -11.04 23.35
CA TYR A 333 -7.72 -9.81 23.75
C TYR A 333 -8.64 -8.59 23.70
N VAL A 334 -9.39 -8.40 22.62
CA VAL A 334 -10.34 -7.28 22.49
C VAL A 334 -11.46 -7.41 23.53
N ASP A 335 -12.03 -8.60 23.70
CA ASP A 335 -13.09 -8.87 24.68
C ASP A 335 -12.67 -8.58 26.12
N ALA A 336 -11.42 -8.86 26.48
CA ALA A 336 -10.91 -8.63 27.82
C ALA A 336 -10.72 -7.16 28.18
N HIS A 337 -10.63 -6.25 27.19
CA HIS A 337 -10.29 -4.84 27.42
C HIS A 337 -11.37 -3.85 26.94
N ARG A 338 -12.27 -4.27 26.04
CA ARG A 338 -13.29 -3.38 25.48
C ARG A 338 -14.35 -2.97 26.50
N GLY A 339 -14.74 -1.70 26.44
CA GLY A 339 -15.97 -1.22 27.06
C GLY A 339 -17.21 -1.53 26.22
N PRO A 340 -18.43 -1.31 26.76
CA PRO A 340 -19.68 -1.65 26.08
C PRO A 340 -19.90 -0.97 24.72
N SER A 341 -19.23 0.17 24.47
CA SER A 341 -19.36 0.98 23.26
C SER A 341 -18.34 0.69 22.17
N VAL A 342 -17.40 -0.24 22.40
CA VAL A 342 -16.31 -0.55 21.46
C VAL A 342 -16.59 -1.87 20.73
N GLU A 343 -16.73 -1.79 19.41
CA GLU A 343 -16.93 -2.96 18.54
C GLU A 343 -15.62 -3.50 17.99
N LEU A 344 -15.54 -4.82 17.82
CA LEU A 344 -14.43 -5.47 17.14
C LEU A 344 -14.46 -5.11 15.64
N ILE A 345 -13.45 -4.39 15.15
CA ILE A 345 -13.33 -3.99 13.74
C ILE A 345 -13.06 -5.21 12.84
N ASP A 346 -11.93 -5.89 13.05
CA ASP A 346 -11.60 -7.17 12.43
C ASP A 346 -10.52 -7.89 13.24
N ALA A 347 -10.55 -9.23 13.21
CA ALA A 347 -9.59 -10.09 13.89
C ALA A 347 -8.48 -10.63 12.98
N LEU A 348 -8.27 -10.03 11.79
CA LEU A 348 -7.26 -10.49 10.84
C LEU A 348 -5.88 -9.92 11.18
N PRO A 349 -4.79 -10.69 11.05
CA PRO A 349 -3.46 -10.16 11.25
C PRO A 349 -3.11 -9.14 10.16
N ARG A 350 -2.18 -8.24 10.48
CA ARG A 350 -1.56 -7.33 9.51
C ARG A 350 -0.19 -7.77 9.07
N VAL A 351 0.46 -8.62 9.86
CA VAL A 351 1.76 -9.25 9.54
C VAL A 351 1.65 -10.74 9.79
N VAL A 352 2.11 -11.55 8.85
CA VAL A 352 2.25 -13.02 8.99
C VAL A 352 3.72 -13.38 8.80
N LEU A 353 4.34 -13.93 9.85
CA LEU A 353 5.75 -14.31 9.86
C LEU A 353 5.89 -15.80 9.58
N VAL A 354 6.67 -16.16 8.56
CA VAL A 354 6.82 -17.53 8.10
C VAL A 354 8.30 -17.94 8.21
N PRO A 355 8.68 -18.75 9.22
CA PRO A 355 10.05 -19.23 9.38
C PRO A 355 10.57 -19.92 8.11
N GLY A 356 11.82 -19.65 7.75
CA GLY A 356 12.45 -20.16 6.53
C GLY A 356 12.07 -19.45 5.23
N LEU A 357 11.08 -18.56 5.25
CA LEU A 357 10.53 -17.88 4.07
C LEU A 357 10.60 -16.35 4.13
N GLY A 358 10.11 -15.71 5.19
CA GLY A 358 10.00 -14.25 5.27
C GLY A 358 8.70 -13.80 5.92
N MET A 359 8.16 -12.65 5.50
CA MET A 359 6.88 -12.14 5.99
C MET A 359 5.91 -11.77 4.86
N PHE A 360 4.62 -11.86 5.19
CA PHE A 360 3.55 -11.27 4.40
C PHE A 360 2.90 -10.13 5.18
N THR A 361 2.62 -9.03 4.48
CA THR A 361 1.97 -7.85 5.04
C THR A 361 0.62 -7.64 4.38
N ILE A 362 -0.36 -7.20 5.16
CA ILE A 362 -1.76 -7.13 4.74
C ILE A 362 -2.22 -5.68 4.75
N GLY A 363 -2.85 -5.23 3.66
CA GLY A 363 -3.46 -3.91 3.59
C GLY A 363 -4.65 -3.86 2.64
N ARG A 364 -5.40 -2.76 2.71
CA ARG A 364 -6.46 -2.45 1.73
C ARG A 364 -5.88 -2.17 0.34
N ASP A 365 -4.64 -1.72 0.27
CA ASP A 365 -3.90 -1.51 -0.96
C ASP A 365 -2.40 -1.72 -0.75
N ARG A 366 -1.64 -1.69 -1.86
CA ARG A 366 -0.18 -1.85 -1.87
C ARG A 366 0.53 -0.82 -1.00
N ARG A 367 0.01 0.41 -0.88
CA ARG A 367 0.59 1.45 -0.04
C ARG A 367 0.44 1.08 1.43
N THR A 368 -0.76 0.74 1.88
CA THR A 368 -0.99 0.31 3.27
C THR A 368 -0.21 -0.95 3.62
N ALA A 369 -0.17 -1.97 2.74
CA ALA A 369 0.66 -3.15 2.96
C ALA A 369 2.16 -2.80 3.03
N GLY A 370 2.62 -1.79 2.29
CA GLY A 370 3.98 -1.26 2.37
C GLY A 370 4.26 -0.56 3.69
N ILE A 371 3.37 0.30 4.16
CA ILE A 371 3.46 0.95 5.49
C ILE A 371 3.61 -0.12 6.57
N VAL A 372 2.78 -1.16 6.54
CA VAL A 372 2.86 -2.29 7.48
C VAL A 372 4.22 -3.01 7.40
N SER A 373 4.77 -3.18 6.19
CA SER A 373 6.11 -3.75 5.98
C SER A 373 7.18 -2.91 6.66
N ASP A 374 7.21 -1.62 6.36
CA ASP A 374 8.24 -0.71 6.87
C ASP A 374 8.18 -0.65 8.39
N ILE A 375 6.99 -0.49 8.97
CA ILE A 375 6.75 -0.50 10.42
C ILE A 375 7.25 -1.80 11.06
N TYR A 376 7.07 -2.93 10.40
CA TYR A 376 7.53 -4.20 10.94
C TYR A 376 9.06 -4.38 10.83
N HIS A 377 9.71 -3.81 9.82
CA HIS A 377 11.18 -3.71 9.78
C HIS A 377 11.72 -2.92 10.98
N HIS A 378 11.13 -1.76 11.28
CA HIS A 378 11.45 -0.98 12.48
C HIS A 378 11.28 -1.82 13.75
N THR A 379 10.18 -2.58 13.84
CA THR A 379 9.93 -3.48 14.98
C THR A 379 11.02 -4.54 15.14
N ILE A 380 11.46 -5.17 14.04
CA ILE A 380 12.56 -6.15 14.07
C ILE A 380 13.85 -5.51 14.57
N ASP A 381 14.19 -4.33 14.06
CA ASP A 381 15.40 -3.61 14.46
C ASP A 381 15.34 -3.22 15.95
N VAL A 382 14.21 -2.70 16.43
CA VAL A 382 14.00 -2.35 17.85
C VAL A 382 14.13 -3.57 18.75
N ILE A 383 13.47 -4.70 18.44
CA ILE A 383 13.58 -5.93 19.23
C ILE A 383 15.04 -6.40 19.28
N GLY A 384 15.74 -6.42 18.13
CA GLY A 384 17.12 -6.88 18.05
C GLY A 384 18.12 -5.96 18.78
N ASN A 385 17.80 -4.68 18.88
CA ASN A 385 18.63 -3.71 19.61
C ASN A 385 18.35 -3.72 21.11
N ALA A 386 17.08 -3.77 21.52
CA ALA A 386 16.68 -3.82 22.92
C ALA A 386 17.20 -5.07 23.64
N THR A 387 17.19 -6.22 22.95
CA THR A 387 17.76 -7.48 23.45
C THR A 387 19.27 -7.42 23.70
N ALA A 388 19.97 -6.40 23.21
CA ALA A 388 21.36 -6.16 23.54
C ALA A 388 21.56 -5.62 24.98
N PHE A 389 20.52 -5.00 25.57
CA PHE A 389 20.58 -4.40 26.90
C PHE A 389 19.88 -5.24 27.98
N GLY A 390 18.76 -5.87 27.63
CA GLY A 390 17.94 -6.66 28.55
C GLY A 390 16.86 -7.48 27.84
N GLY A 391 15.89 -8.03 28.55
CA GLY A 391 14.73 -8.68 27.94
C GLY A 391 13.84 -7.64 27.25
N TYR A 392 13.36 -7.92 26.04
CA TYR A 392 12.46 -7.00 25.32
C TYR A 392 11.16 -6.79 26.11
N VAL A 393 10.76 -5.53 26.30
CA VAL A 393 9.50 -5.14 26.94
C VAL A 393 8.79 -4.14 26.05
N SER A 394 7.46 -4.24 26.02
CA SER A 394 6.57 -3.38 25.24
C SER A 394 5.46 -2.85 26.16
N LEU A 395 4.63 -1.97 25.61
CA LEU A 395 3.31 -1.62 26.16
C LEU A 395 2.56 -2.81 26.72
N THR A 396 1.82 -2.59 27.80
CA THR A 396 0.89 -3.59 28.33
C THR A 396 -0.21 -3.88 27.32
N ALA A 397 -0.90 -5.02 27.48
CA ALA A 397 -2.06 -5.34 26.65
C ALA A 397 -3.14 -4.24 26.70
N LYS A 398 -3.38 -3.67 27.89
CA LYS A 398 -4.35 -2.59 28.09
C LYS A 398 -3.94 -1.31 27.37
N ASP A 399 -2.67 -0.92 27.48
CA ASP A 399 -2.16 0.29 26.83
C ASP A 399 -2.20 0.16 25.30
N ALA A 400 -1.79 -1.01 24.77
CA ALA A 400 -1.89 -1.29 23.34
C ALA A 400 -3.35 -1.24 22.86
N PHE A 401 -4.30 -1.75 23.66
CA PHE A 401 -5.72 -1.69 23.34
C PHE A 401 -6.24 -0.25 23.31
N ASP A 402 -5.89 0.55 24.31
CA ASP A 402 -6.34 1.93 24.43
C ASP A 402 -5.87 2.81 23.27
N VAL A 403 -4.71 2.49 22.68
CA VAL A 403 -4.18 3.17 21.49
C VAL A 403 -4.84 2.62 20.22
N GLU A 404 -4.90 1.30 20.06
CA GLU A 404 -5.47 0.65 18.87
C GLU A 404 -6.97 1.00 18.68
N TYR A 405 -7.71 1.16 19.78
CA TYR A 405 -9.13 1.51 19.79
C TYR A 405 -9.39 2.97 20.18
N TRP A 406 -8.38 3.83 20.08
CA TRP A 406 -8.52 5.24 20.46
C TRP A 406 -9.50 5.96 19.53
N PRO A 407 -10.62 6.54 20.03
CA PRO A 407 -11.65 7.14 19.17
C PRO A 407 -11.13 8.26 18.27
N LEU A 408 -10.12 9.02 18.70
CA LEU A 408 -9.53 10.08 17.86
C LEU A 408 -8.79 9.51 16.64
N GLU A 409 -8.06 8.41 16.80
CA GLU A 409 -7.36 7.75 15.69
C GLU A 409 -8.36 7.03 14.78
N LEU A 410 -9.33 6.33 15.37
CA LEU A 410 -10.40 5.68 14.59
C LEU A 410 -11.26 6.71 13.82
N TYR A 411 -11.50 7.89 14.39
CA TYR A 411 -12.21 8.96 13.69
C TYR A 411 -11.45 9.43 12.44
N LYS A 412 -10.11 9.46 12.44
CA LYS A 412 -9.34 9.77 11.22
C LYS A 412 -9.63 8.77 10.10
N LEU A 413 -9.88 7.50 10.44
CA LEU A 413 -10.23 6.47 9.47
C LEU A 413 -11.65 6.67 8.90
N THR A 414 -12.58 7.25 9.67
CA THR A 414 -13.95 7.55 9.18
C THR A 414 -14.01 8.76 8.26
N LEU A 415 -13.00 9.64 8.30
CA LEU A 415 -12.84 10.76 7.37
C LEU A 415 -12.40 10.34 5.96
N ALA A 416 -11.94 9.09 5.78
CA ALA A 416 -11.53 8.61 4.47
C ALA A 416 -12.75 8.51 3.53
N PRO A 417 -12.61 8.87 2.24
CA PRO A 417 -13.69 8.71 1.28
C PRO A 417 -14.11 7.23 1.17
N PRO A 418 -15.38 6.95 0.85
CA PRO A 418 -15.83 5.59 0.60
C PRO A 418 -14.96 4.86 -0.42
N GLU A 419 -14.75 3.57 -0.20
CA GLU A 419 -13.98 2.76 -1.14
C GLU A 419 -14.66 2.73 -2.52
N LYS A 420 -13.83 2.79 -3.56
CA LYS A 420 -14.27 2.66 -4.96
C LYS A 420 -14.70 1.22 -5.26
N GLU A 421 -15.42 1.04 -6.36
CA GLU A 421 -16.10 -0.22 -6.68
C GLU A 421 -15.15 -1.43 -6.82
N LEU A 422 -13.98 -1.23 -7.41
CA LEU A 422 -12.95 -2.26 -7.56
C LEU A 422 -11.83 -2.12 -6.54
N ALA A 423 -12.06 -1.39 -5.44
CA ALA A 423 -11.09 -1.31 -4.37
C ALA A 423 -10.66 -2.72 -3.94
N ARG A 424 -9.34 -2.87 -3.74
CA ARG A 424 -8.70 -4.12 -3.29
C ARG A 424 -8.83 -5.29 -4.29
N ARG A 425 -9.22 -5.02 -5.54
CA ARG A 425 -9.20 -5.98 -6.65
C ARG A 425 -7.87 -5.88 -7.40
N ILE A 426 -7.40 -6.99 -7.93
CA ILE A 426 -6.19 -7.09 -8.76
C ILE A 426 -6.60 -7.50 -10.17
N ALA A 427 -6.23 -6.70 -11.17
CA ALA A 427 -6.54 -6.89 -12.56
C ALA A 427 -5.27 -7.09 -13.40
N LEU A 428 -5.31 -8.03 -14.35
CA LEU A 428 -4.33 -8.16 -15.43
C LEU A 428 -5.01 -7.79 -16.74
N VAL A 429 -4.43 -6.83 -17.48
CA VAL A 429 -4.90 -6.42 -18.80
C VAL A 429 -3.82 -6.73 -19.83
N THR A 430 -4.12 -7.63 -20.75
CA THR A 430 -3.24 -7.96 -21.88
C THR A 430 -3.44 -6.99 -23.04
N GLY A 431 -2.37 -6.67 -23.77
CA GLY A 431 -2.42 -5.62 -24.81
C GLY A 431 -2.66 -4.23 -24.22
N GLY A 432 -2.15 -3.97 -23.01
CA GLY A 432 -2.46 -2.79 -22.22
C GLY A 432 -1.68 -1.51 -22.58
N ALA A 433 -0.76 -1.56 -23.55
CA ALA A 433 0.03 -0.39 -23.96
C ALA A 433 -0.76 0.62 -24.82
N SER A 434 -1.86 0.19 -25.45
CA SER A 434 -2.57 1.03 -26.43
C SER A 434 -4.07 0.71 -26.52
N GLY A 435 -4.82 1.56 -27.26
CA GLY A 435 -6.23 1.37 -27.60
C GLY A 435 -7.12 0.96 -26.42
N ILE A 436 -7.94 -0.07 -26.67
CA ILE A 436 -8.90 -0.64 -25.70
C ILE A 436 -8.20 -1.06 -24.41
N GLY A 437 -7.08 -1.79 -24.51
CA GLY A 437 -6.38 -2.30 -23.33
C GLY A 437 -5.91 -1.19 -22.40
N ARG A 438 -5.36 -0.11 -22.96
CA ARG A 438 -4.95 1.07 -22.16
C ARG A 438 -6.15 1.78 -21.52
N ALA A 439 -7.24 1.96 -22.26
CA ALA A 439 -8.46 2.59 -21.74
C ALA A 439 -9.06 1.76 -20.58
N VAL A 440 -9.14 0.43 -20.75
CA VAL A 440 -9.57 -0.50 -19.71
C VAL A 440 -8.67 -0.42 -18.48
N ALA A 441 -7.34 -0.49 -18.66
CA ALA A 441 -6.40 -0.45 -17.54
C ALA A 441 -6.58 0.82 -16.70
N ARG A 442 -6.67 1.99 -17.35
CA ARG A 442 -6.94 3.25 -16.67
C ARG A 442 -8.31 3.26 -15.99
N ARG A 443 -9.35 2.76 -16.66
CA ARG A 443 -10.73 2.74 -16.15
C ARG A 443 -10.87 1.90 -14.88
N LEU A 444 -10.28 0.69 -14.86
CA LEU A 444 -10.29 -0.20 -13.69
C LEU A 444 -9.50 0.41 -12.52
N ALA A 445 -8.37 1.06 -12.81
CA ALA A 445 -7.56 1.71 -11.78
C ALA A 445 -8.27 2.92 -11.14
N THR A 446 -9.02 3.70 -11.92
CA THR A 446 -9.88 4.79 -11.40
C THR A 446 -10.96 4.28 -10.44
N GLU A 447 -11.40 3.03 -10.58
CA GLU A 447 -12.28 2.36 -9.61
C GLU A 447 -11.53 1.65 -8.48
N GLY A 448 -10.23 1.89 -8.32
CA GLY A 448 -9.44 1.42 -7.19
C GLY A 448 -8.81 0.03 -7.36
N ALA A 449 -8.85 -0.57 -8.55
CA ALA A 449 -8.16 -1.82 -8.82
C ALA A 449 -6.63 -1.61 -8.91
N HIS A 450 -5.86 -2.58 -8.41
CA HIS A 450 -4.44 -2.73 -8.78
C HIS A 450 -4.35 -3.33 -10.18
N VAL A 451 -3.58 -2.72 -11.08
CA VAL A 451 -3.58 -3.12 -12.50
C VAL A 451 -2.19 -3.52 -12.98
N LEU A 452 -2.04 -4.78 -13.38
CA LEU A 452 -0.93 -5.25 -14.19
C LEU A 452 -1.21 -4.98 -15.67
N VAL A 453 -0.40 -4.14 -16.28
CA VAL A 453 -0.43 -3.81 -17.71
C VAL A 453 0.60 -4.68 -18.42
N GLY A 454 0.12 -5.71 -19.14
CA GLY A 454 0.97 -6.60 -19.93
C GLY A 454 0.87 -6.28 -21.41
N ASP A 455 2.01 -6.07 -22.07
CA ASP A 455 2.09 -5.86 -23.52
C ASP A 455 3.45 -6.32 -24.05
N VAL A 456 3.54 -6.71 -25.32
CA VAL A 456 4.83 -7.00 -25.95
C VAL A 456 5.71 -5.74 -26.04
N ASP A 457 5.08 -4.56 -26.11
CA ASP A 457 5.75 -3.27 -25.96
C ASP A 457 5.88 -2.89 -24.47
N GLU A 458 7.01 -3.25 -23.89
CA GLU A 458 7.34 -2.95 -22.49
C GLU A 458 7.30 -1.44 -22.19
N ALA A 459 7.80 -0.60 -23.10
CA ALA A 459 7.87 0.84 -22.88
C ALA A 459 6.45 1.45 -22.83
N GLY A 460 5.57 1.02 -23.74
CA GLY A 460 4.17 1.40 -23.73
C GLY A 460 3.43 0.90 -22.49
N ALA A 461 3.69 -0.33 -22.03
CA ALA A 461 3.11 -0.88 -20.81
C ALA A 461 3.53 -0.08 -19.55
N LYS A 462 4.83 0.23 -19.43
CA LYS A 462 5.36 1.06 -18.33
C LYS A 462 4.77 2.46 -18.34
N LYS A 463 4.71 3.11 -19.51
CA LYS A 463 4.11 4.43 -19.65
C LYS A 463 2.66 4.44 -19.16
N THR A 464 1.83 3.48 -19.58
CA THR A 464 0.44 3.37 -19.09
C THR A 464 0.40 3.21 -17.57
N ALA A 465 1.27 2.38 -17.00
CA ALA A 465 1.32 2.17 -15.55
C ALA A 465 1.74 3.44 -14.78
N GLU A 466 2.71 4.20 -15.31
CA GLU A 466 3.15 5.48 -14.74
C GLU A 466 2.03 6.53 -14.78
N GLU A 467 1.30 6.62 -15.88
CA GLU A 467 0.13 7.51 -15.99
C GLU A 467 -0.97 7.14 -14.98
N ILE A 468 -1.20 5.83 -14.77
CA ILE A 468 -2.12 5.35 -13.73
C ILE A 468 -1.60 5.76 -12.35
N ILE A 469 -0.33 5.52 -12.04
CA ILE A 469 0.27 5.87 -10.74
C ILE A 469 0.16 7.37 -10.48
N ALA A 470 0.43 8.21 -11.48
CA ALA A 470 0.30 9.66 -11.38
C ALA A 470 -1.15 10.10 -11.09
N ALA A 471 -2.14 9.41 -11.68
CA ALA A 471 -3.55 9.76 -11.54
C ALA A 471 -4.19 9.26 -10.23
N VAL A 472 -3.88 8.05 -9.78
CA VAL A 472 -4.59 7.37 -8.67
C VAL A 472 -3.70 6.91 -7.51
N GLY A 473 -2.39 7.10 -7.61
CA GLY A 473 -1.44 6.94 -6.51
C GLY A 473 -0.43 5.79 -6.70
N ALA A 474 0.66 5.89 -5.93
CA ALA A 474 1.77 4.96 -5.93
C ALA A 474 1.36 3.50 -5.66
N GLY A 475 2.02 2.57 -6.34
CA GLY A 475 1.81 1.13 -6.19
C GLY A 475 0.49 0.60 -6.76
N ARG A 476 -0.27 1.42 -7.51
CA ARG A 476 -1.56 1.03 -8.11
C ARG A 476 -1.44 0.31 -9.45
N ALA A 477 -0.33 0.46 -10.17
CA ALA A 477 -0.11 -0.25 -11.42
C ALA A 477 1.33 -0.75 -11.57
N LEU A 478 1.51 -1.77 -12.40
CA LEU A 478 2.80 -2.29 -12.85
C LEU A 478 2.72 -2.52 -14.36
N GLY A 479 3.73 -2.08 -15.11
CA GLY A 479 3.84 -2.31 -16.55
C GLY A 479 5.01 -3.22 -16.85
N LEU A 480 4.80 -4.29 -17.63
CA LEU A 480 5.86 -5.24 -18.00
C LEU A 480 5.68 -5.80 -19.42
N ALA A 481 6.80 -6.31 -19.95
CA ALA A 481 6.81 -7.07 -21.20
C ALA A 481 6.04 -8.39 -21.02
N MET A 482 5.02 -8.61 -21.83
CA MET A 482 4.22 -9.82 -21.82
C MET A 482 3.87 -10.25 -23.25
N ASP A 483 4.51 -11.32 -23.71
CA ASP A 483 4.13 -12.02 -24.94
C ASP A 483 3.16 -13.16 -24.60
N VAL A 484 1.91 -12.99 -25.01
CA VAL A 484 0.84 -13.98 -24.76
C VAL A 484 1.06 -15.31 -25.48
N THR A 485 1.99 -15.39 -26.43
CA THR A 485 2.35 -16.64 -27.12
C THR A 485 3.45 -17.42 -26.39
N ASN A 486 4.06 -16.84 -25.34
CA ASN A 486 5.19 -17.41 -24.62
C ASN A 486 4.81 -17.74 -23.16
N GLU A 487 4.77 -19.04 -22.82
CA GLU A 487 4.39 -19.48 -21.47
C GLU A 487 5.28 -18.93 -20.35
N ALA A 488 6.58 -18.77 -20.58
CA ALA A 488 7.50 -18.23 -19.58
C ALA A 488 7.24 -16.74 -19.34
N SER A 489 6.94 -15.98 -20.41
CA SER A 489 6.55 -14.57 -20.31
C SER A 489 5.25 -14.41 -19.54
N ILE A 490 4.24 -15.24 -19.84
CA ILE A 490 2.98 -15.27 -19.11
C ILE A 490 3.20 -15.59 -17.64
N ARG A 491 3.93 -16.67 -17.34
CA ARG A 491 4.25 -17.07 -15.96
C ARG A 491 4.90 -15.93 -15.18
N ALA A 492 5.91 -15.27 -15.76
CA ALA A 492 6.59 -14.14 -15.12
C ALA A 492 5.63 -13.00 -14.78
N ALA A 493 4.65 -12.69 -15.64
CA ALA A 493 3.63 -11.68 -15.39
C ALA A 493 2.74 -12.05 -14.18
N PHE A 494 2.26 -13.29 -14.13
CA PHE A 494 1.47 -13.80 -12.99
C PHE A 494 2.28 -13.83 -11.70
N GLU A 495 3.54 -14.25 -11.74
CA GLU A 495 4.42 -14.24 -10.58
C GLU A 495 4.62 -12.82 -10.04
N ALA A 496 4.78 -11.83 -10.93
CA ALA A 496 4.89 -10.43 -10.53
C ALA A 496 3.63 -9.94 -9.80
N ALA A 497 2.43 -10.24 -10.32
CA ALA A 497 1.17 -9.89 -9.65
C ALA A 497 1.02 -10.59 -8.29
N VAL A 498 1.35 -11.88 -8.21
CA VAL A 498 1.24 -12.67 -6.97
C VAL A 498 2.20 -12.17 -5.90
N LEU A 499 3.46 -11.88 -6.23
CA LEU A 499 4.42 -11.39 -5.24
C LEU A 499 4.17 -9.93 -4.85
N THR A 500 3.62 -9.12 -5.76
CA THR A 500 3.37 -7.69 -5.49
C THR A 500 2.08 -7.45 -4.71
N TRP A 501 1.02 -8.21 -5.00
CA TRP A 501 -0.32 -7.96 -4.48
C TRP A 501 -1.01 -9.19 -3.86
N GLY A 502 -0.40 -10.37 -3.97
CA GLY A 502 -0.91 -11.61 -3.39
C GLY A 502 -1.79 -12.45 -4.31
N GLY A 503 -2.10 -12.02 -5.54
CA GLY A 503 -2.97 -12.81 -6.41
C GLY A 503 -3.55 -12.09 -7.64
N LEU A 504 -4.73 -12.53 -8.09
CA LEU A 504 -5.46 -12.00 -9.24
C LEU A 504 -6.98 -12.16 -9.07
N ASP A 505 -7.77 -11.13 -9.37
CA ASP A 505 -9.23 -11.17 -9.33
C ASP A 505 -9.90 -10.98 -10.70
N ILE A 506 -9.25 -10.21 -11.59
CA ILE A 506 -9.79 -9.84 -12.89
C ILE A 506 -8.76 -10.15 -13.97
N LEU A 507 -9.15 -10.90 -15.00
CA LEU A 507 -8.39 -10.97 -16.25
C LEU A 507 -9.17 -10.25 -17.35
N VAL A 508 -8.54 -9.27 -17.99
CA VAL A 508 -9.01 -8.74 -19.27
C VAL A 508 -8.12 -9.29 -20.37
N SER A 509 -8.66 -10.25 -21.11
CA SER A 509 -8.00 -10.88 -22.25
C SER A 509 -8.31 -10.07 -23.51
N ASN A 510 -7.39 -9.18 -23.89
CA ASN A 510 -7.61 -8.15 -24.91
C ASN A 510 -6.55 -8.13 -26.02
N ALA A 511 -5.39 -8.78 -25.83
CA ALA A 511 -4.37 -8.85 -26.88
C ALA A 511 -4.94 -9.37 -28.21
N GLY A 512 -4.44 -8.86 -29.33
CA GLY A 512 -4.90 -9.31 -30.64
C GLY A 512 -4.18 -8.66 -31.79
N ILE A 513 -4.13 -9.38 -32.92
CA ILE A 513 -3.58 -8.90 -34.19
C ILE A 513 -4.56 -9.18 -35.32
N ALA A 514 -4.54 -8.37 -36.37
CA ALA A 514 -5.35 -8.56 -37.56
C ALA A 514 -4.45 -8.70 -38.79
N HIS A 515 -4.86 -9.58 -39.69
CA HIS A 515 -4.28 -9.75 -41.02
C HIS A 515 -5.43 -9.94 -42.01
N SER A 516 -5.43 -9.18 -43.10
CA SER A 516 -6.46 -9.24 -44.13
C SER A 516 -5.90 -9.91 -45.38
N ALA A 517 -6.51 -11.02 -45.80
CA ALA A 517 -6.20 -11.67 -47.08
C ALA A 517 -7.39 -12.54 -47.54
N PRO A 518 -7.64 -12.65 -48.86
CA PRO A 518 -8.53 -13.67 -49.40
C PRO A 518 -8.09 -15.07 -48.94
N VAL A 519 -9.05 -15.98 -48.73
CA VAL A 519 -8.73 -17.35 -48.25
C VAL A 519 -7.78 -18.08 -49.19
N ALA A 520 -7.93 -17.89 -50.50
CA ALA A 520 -7.07 -18.52 -51.51
C ALA A 520 -5.62 -17.99 -51.51
N GLU A 521 -5.37 -16.83 -50.88
CA GLU A 521 -4.07 -16.16 -50.81
C GLU A 521 -3.48 -16.18 -49.38
N MET A 522 -4.22 -16.73 -48.41
CA MET A 522 -3.79 -16.79 -47.00
C MET A 522 -2.62 -17.75 -46.84
N SER A 523 -1.48 -17.25 -46.37
CA SER A 523 -0.34 -18.10 -46.03
C SER A 523 -0.61 -18.90 -44.75
N ILE A 524 -0.03 -20.10 -44.65
CA ILE A 524 -0.12 -20.89 -43.42
C ILE A 524 0.54 -20.17 -42.24
N ALA A 525 1.62 -19.43 -42.49
CA ALA A 525 2.33 -18.67 -41.45
C ALA A 525 1.45 -17.54 -40.87
N ASP A 526 0.70 -16.81 -41.70
CA ASP A 526 -0.22 -15.77 -41.23
C ASP A 526 -1.43 -16.36 -40.51
N TRP A 527 -1.92 -17.51 -40.98
CA TRP A 527 -2.96 -18.28 -40.29
C TRP A 527 -2.52 -18.70 -38.89
N GLU A 528 -1.37 -19.38 -38.78
CA GLU A 528 -0.81 -19.85 -37.52
C GLU A 528 -0.50 -18.70 -36.57
N ARG A 529 0.05 -17.59 -37.09
CA ARG A 529 0.31 -16.38 -36.29
C ARG A 529 -0.98 -15.79 -35.73
N SER A 530 -2.06 -15.74 -36.52
CA SER A 530 -3.37 -15.28 -36.04
C SER A 530 -3.89 -16.18 -34.91
N PHE A 531 -3.81 -17.50 -35.06
CA PHE A 531 -4.24 -18.44 -34.01
C PHE A 531 -3.36 -18.37 -32.77
N ALA A 532 -2.04 -18.26 -32.92
CA ALA A 532 -1.10 -18.17 -31.81
C ALA A 532 -1.45 -17.00 -30.88
N VAL A 533 -1.74 -15.81 -31.44
CA VAL A 533 -2.08 -14.63 -30.65
C VAL A 533 -3.56 -14.60 -30.25
N ASN A 534 -4.48 -14.67 -31.22
CA ASN A 534 -5.91 -14.42 -31.02
C ASN A 534 -6.68 -15.61 -30.42
N SER A 535 -6.04 -16.77 -30.23
CA SER A 535 -6.69 -17.96 -29.66
C SER A 535 -5.80 -18.64 -28.61
N THR A 536 -4.66 -19.21 -29.03
CA THR A 536 -3.75 -19.94 -28.12
C THR A 536 -3.27 -19.04 -26.99
N GLY A 537 -2.90 -17.80 -27.26
CA GLY A 537 -2.47 -16.87 -26.22
C GLY A 537 -3.55 -16.57 -25.18
N HIS A 538 -4.80 -16.42 -25.61
CA HIS A 538 -5.94 -16.25 -24.69
C HIS A 538 -6.14 -17.49 -23.81
N PHE A 539 -5.98 -18.69 -24.36
CA PHE A 539 -5.97 -19.94 -23.59
C PHE A 539 -4.87 -19.97 -22.54
N LEU A 540 -3.62 -19.69 -22.91
CA LEU A 540 -2.48 -19.77 -22.00
C LEU A 540 -2.64 -18.79 -20.82
N VAL A 541 -3.05 -17.55 -21.10
CA VAL A 541 -3.27 -16.54 -20.06
C VAL A 541 -4.46 -16.91 -19.17
N ALA A 542 -5.58 -17.37 -19.75
CA ALA A 542 -6.75 -17.78 -18.97
C ALA A 542 -6.46 -19.00 -18.09
N ARG A 543 -5.65 -19.96 -18.56
CA ARG A 543 -5.23 -21.14 -17.78
C ARG A 543 -4.49 -20.74 -16.51
N GLU A 544 -3.54 -19.82 -16.60
CA GLU A 544 -2.81 -19.33 -15.42
C GLU A 544 -3.71 -18.50 -14.50
N ALA A 545 -4.63 -17.68 -15.05
CA ALA A 545 -5.62 -16.97 -14.26
C ALA A 545 -6.53 -17.90 -13.46
N MET A 546 -7.05 -18.95 -14.09
CA MET A 546 -7.86 -19.97 -13.43
C MET A 546 -7.09 -20.62 -12.27
N ARG A 547 -5.82 -21.01 -12.46
CA ARG A 547 -4.99 -21.61 -11.40
C ARG A 547 -4.86 -20.69 -10.18
N VAL A 548 -4.58 -19.41 -10.40
CA VAL A 548 -4.46 -18.42 -9.31
C VAL A 548 -5.82 -18.22 -8.63
N MET A 549 -6.88 -17.96 -9.39
CA MET A 549 -8.21 -17.69 -8.83
C MET A 549 -8.77 -18.89 -8.04
N ILE A 550 -8.58 -20.12 -8.53
CA ILE A 550 -8.94 -21.35 -7.83
C ILE A 550 -8.16 -21.48 -6.52
N ALA A 551 -6.85 -21.24 -6.55
CA ALA A 551 -6.02 -21.31 -5.34
C ALA A 551 -6.42 -20.28 -4.27
N GLN A 552 -6.92 -19.11 -4.67
CA GLN A 552 -7.47 -18.13 -3.72
C GLN A 552 -8.84 -18.53 -3.17
N GLY A 553 -9.69 -19.18 -3.97
CA GLY A 553 -11.03 -19.61 -3.53
C GLY A 553 -11.98 -18.46 -3.19
N ILE A 554 -11.83 -17.29 -3.81
CA ILE A 554 -12.68 -16.09 -3.61
C ILE A 554 -13.36 -15.62 -4.91
N GLY A 555 -13.47 -16.50 -5.90
CA GLY A 555 -14.01 -16.21 -7.23
C GLY A 555 -13.16 -15.23 -8.04
N GLY A 556 -13.73 -14.76 -9.15
CA GLY A 556 -13.05 -13.82 -10.05
C GLY A 556 -13.86 -13.51 -11.31
N ALA A 557 -13.31 -12.67 -12.18
CA ALA A 557 -13.93 -12.31 -13.45
C ALA A 557 -12.90 -12.39 -14.59
N LEU A 558 -13.23 -13.15 -15.63
CA LEU A 558 -12.54 -13.17 -16.91
C LEU A 558 -13.40 -12.39 -17.91
N VAL A 559 -12.82 -11.40 -18.57
CA VAL A 559 -13.48 -10.61 -19.59
C VAL A 559 -12.67 -10.69 -20.88
N PHE A 560 -13.24 -11.33 -21.90
CA PHE A 560 -12.61 -11.50 -23.20
C PHE A 560 -13.07 -10.37 -24.13
N VAL A 561 -12.13 -9.60 -24.66
CA VAL A 561 -12.40 -8.61 -25.70
C VAL A 561 -12.25 -9.31 -27.05
N ALA A 562 -13.39 -9.84 -27.53
CA ALA A 562 -13.47 -10.53 -28.80
C ALA A 562 -13.77 -9.52 -29.92
N THR A 563 -14.85 -9.73 -30.68
CA THR A 563 -15.15 -8.91 -31.85
C THR A 563 -16.53 -9.23 -32.40
N LYS A 564 -17.16 -8.27 -33.08
CA LYS A 564 -18.36 -8.52 -33.88
C LYS A 564 -18.20 -9.63 -34.94
N ASN A 565 -16.97 -9.94 -35.38
CA ASN A 565 -16.71 -10.98 -36.39
C ASN A 565 -17.06 -12.40 -35.93
N VAL A 566 -17.22 -12.63 -34.62
CA VAL A 566 -17.70 -13.92 -34.09
C VAL A 566 -19.12 -14.22 -34.60
N MET A 567 -19.96 -13.19 -34.69
CA MET A 567 -21.35 -13.32 -35.15
C MET A 567 -21.51 -12.94 -36.63
N ALA A 568 -20.78 -11.91 -37.08
CA ALA A 568 -20.88 -11.35 -38.42
C ALA A 568 -19.50 -11.15 -39.06
N PRO A 569 -18.86 -12.24 -39.55
CA PRO A 569 -17.51 -12.20 -40.09
C PRO A 569 -17.42 -11.32 -41.35
N GLY A 570 -16.31 -10.60 -41.48
CA GLY A 570 -16.00 -9.82 -42.66
C GLY A 570 -15.30 -10.63 -43.76
N LYS A 571 -15.52 -10.24 -45.01
CA LYS A 571 -14.71 -10.68 -46.16
C LYS A 571 -13.21 -10.44 -45.89
N ASP A 572 -12.37 -11.37 -46.35
CA ASP A 572 -10.89 -11.36 -46.28
C ASP A 572 -10.30 -11.41 -44.86
N PHE A 573 -11.08 -11.84 -43.88
CA PHE A 573 -10.70 -11.89 -42.45
C PHE A 573 -10.73 -13.31 -41.87
N ALA A 574 -10.52 -14.34 -42.69
CA ALA A 574 -10.76 -15.73 -42.31
C ALA A 574 -9.98 -16.18 -41.06
N ALA A 575 -8.65 -15.97 -41.04
CA ALA A 575 -7.80 -16.38 -39.92
C ALA A 575 -8.15 -15.64 -38.61
N TYR A 576 -8.49 -14.34 -38.71
CA TYR A 576 -8.92 -13.55 -37.55
C TYR A 576 -10.27 -13.99 -37.01
N SER A 577 -11.28 -14.10 -37.89
CA SER A 577 -12.64 -14.52 -37.52
C SER A 577 -12.67 -15.92 -36.93
N ALA A 578 -11.92 -16.87 -37.51
CA ALA A 578 -11.83 -18.24 -37.00
C ALA A 578 -11.15 -18.29 -35.62
N ALA A 579 -10.01 -17.60 -35.44
CA ALA A 579 -9.32 -17.55 -34.16
C ALA A 579 -10.16 -16.86 -33.07
N LYS A 580 -10.84 -15.75 -33.40
CA LYS A 580 -11.73 -15.05 -32.46
C LYS A 580 -13.01 -15.84 -32.13
N ALA A 581 -13.51 -16.67 -33.05
CA ALA A 581 -14.59 -17.61 -32.74
C ALA A 581 -14.12 -18.69 -31.75
N ALA A 582 -12.89 -19.20 -31.91
CA ALA A 582 -12.30 -20.13 -30.95
C ALA A 582 -12.08 -19.46 -29.57
N GLU A 583 -11.62 -18.22 -29.51
CA GLU A 583 -11.54 -17.42 -28.28
C GLU A 583 -12.91 -17.29 -27.59
N ALA A 584 -13.95 -16.89 -28.34
CA ALA A 584 -15.29 -16.74 -27.78
C ALA A 584 -15.85 -18.05 -27.23
N GLN A 585 -15.57 -19.18 -27.91
CA GLN A 585 -15.97 -20.49 -27.42
C GLN A 585 -15.20 -20.89 -26.16
N LEU A 586 -13.89 -20.63 -26.11
CA LEU A 586 -13.08 -20.82 -24.91
C LEU A 586 -13.65 -20.04 -23.72
N ALA A 587 -14.03 -18.77 -23.91
CA ALA A 587 -14.62 -17.95 -22.84
C ALA A 587 -15.90 -18.59 -22.26
N LYS A 588 -16.72 -19.24 -23.09
CA LYS A 588 -17.92 -19.98 -22.64
C LYS A 588 -17.56 -21.27 -21.88
N VAL A 589 -16.54 -22.01 -22.31
CA VAL A 589 -16.03 -23.18 -21.56
C VAL A 589 -15.52 -22.75 -20.19
N LEU A 590 -14.76 -21.65 -20.11
CA LEU A 590 -14.29 -21.10 -18.84
C LEU A 590 -15.43 -20.64 -17.92
N ALA A 591 -16.58 -20.21 -18.48
CA ALA A 591 -17.76 -19.90 -17.67
C ALA A 591 -18.34 -21.17 -17.01
N LEU A 592 -18.33 -22.31 -17.72
CA LEU A 592 -18.79 -23.60 -17.19
C LEU A 592 -17.83 -24.13 -16.12
N GLU A 593 -16.53 -24.13 -16.43
CA GLU A 593 -15.49 -24.65 -15.52
C GLU A 593 -15.23 -23.73 -14.32
N GLY A 594 -15.41 -22.42 -14.49
CA GLY A 594 -15.23 -21.42 -13.42
C GLY A 594 -16.39 -21.33 -12.44
N ALA A 595 -17.60 -21.73 -12.85
CA ALA A 595 -18.81 -21.58 -12.04
C ALA A 595 -18.72 -22.24 -10.64
N PRO A 596 -18.23 -23.49 -10.48
CA PRO A 596 -18.06 -24.11 -9.16
C PRO A 596 -17.11 -23.33 -8.22
N HIS A 597 -16.24 -22.50 -8.78
CA HIS A 597 -15.27 -21.70 -8.04
C HIS A 597 -15.69 -20.23 -7.88
N GLY A 598 -16.90 -19.86 -8.32
CA GLY A 598 -17.36 -18.47 -8.33
C GLY A 598 -16.60 -17.58 -9.31
N ILE A 599 -15.96 -18.17 -10.33
CA ILE A 599 -15.25 -17.44 -11.39
C ILE A 599 -16.21 -17.27 -12.57
N ARG A 600 -16.43 -16.01 -12.97
CA ARG A 600 -17.29 -15.66 -14.10
C ARG A 600 -16.44 -15.43 -15.34
N SER A 601 -16.93 -15.80 -16.51
CA SER A 601 -16.27 -15.55 -17.79
C SER A 601 -17.26 -14.97 -18.78
N ASN A 602 -17.00 -13.77 -19.30
CA ASN A 602 -17.91 -13.04 -20.18
C ASN A 602 -17.13 -12.42 -21.36
N ILE A 603 -17.86 -12.01 -22.39
CA ILE A 603 -17.32 -11.52 -23.65
C ILE A 603 -17.82 -10.10 -23.92
N VAL A 604 -16.92 -9.23 -24.35
CA VAL A 604 -17.23 -7.93 -24.95
C VAL A 604 -16.92 -7.98 -26.44
N ASN A 605 -17.90 -7.63 -27.28
CA ASN A 605 -17.79 -7.62 -28.73
C ASN A 605 -17.80 -6.17 -29.25
N PRO A 606 -16.63 -5.54 -29.40
CA PRO A 606 -16.52 -4.25 -30.05
C PRO A 606 -16.60 -4.36 -31.58
N ASP A 607 -16.94 -3.24 -32.23
CA ASP A 607 -16.74 -3.02 -33.66
C ASP A 607 -15.92 -1.75 -33.91
N ALA A 608 -14.99 -1.83 -34.87
CA ALA A 608 -14.33 -0.69 -35.49
C ALA A 608 -13.78 0.40 -34.55
N VAL A 609 -13.05 0.00 -33.50
CA VAL A 609 -12.37 0.94 -32.59
C VAL A 609 -11.02 1.37 -33.17
N PHE A 610 -10.97 2.53 -33.83
CA PHE A 610 -9.79 3.03 -34.55
C PHE A 610 -8.79 3.78 -33.67
N GLN A 611 -9.27 4.50 -32.66
CA GLN A 611 -8.45 5.40 -31.83
C GLN A 611 -7.37 4.61 -31.09
N ASP A 612 -6.12 5.03 -31.27
CA ASP A 612 -4.92 4.46 -30.64
C ASP A 612 -4.78 2.93 -30.79
N SER A 613 -5.42 2.34 -31.80
CA SER A 613 -5.47 0.90 -32.00
C SER A 613 -4.33 0.42 -32.88
N ARG A 614 -3.51 -0.50 -32.36
CA ARG A 614 -2.49 -1.23 -33.14
C ARG A 614 -3.08 -2.28 -34.08
N LEU A 615 -4.31 -2.73 -33.82
CA LEU A 615 -5.04 -3.64 -34.69
C LEU A 615 -5.34 -2.99 -36.06
N TRP A 616 -5.59 -1.67 -36.05
CA TRP A 616 -5.84 -0.86 -37.24
C TRP A 616 -4.56 -0.20 -37.75
N SER A 617 -3.55 -1.01 -38.07
CA SER A 617 -2.33 -0.56 -38.74
C SER A 617 -2.63 0.05 -40.11
N ASP A 618 -1.70 0.82 -40.65
CA ASP A 618 -1.86 1.45 -41.97
C ASP A 618 -2.12 0.41 -43.08
N ASP A 619 -1.47 -0.76 -43.00
CA ASP A 619 -1.70 -1.87 -43.92
C ASP A 619 -3.13 -2.42 -43.80
N VAL A 620 -3.58 -2.69 -42.58
CA VAL A 620 -4.95 -3.17 -42.35
C VAL A 620 -5.96 -2.14 -42.85
N ARG A 621 -5.76 -0.85 -42.56
CA ARG A 621 -6.64 0.22 -43.04
C ARG A 621 -6.71 0.27 -44.56
N ARG A 622 -5.57 0.19 -45.25
CA ARG A 622 -5.51 0.14 -46.73
C ARG A 622 -6.25 -1.08 -47.29
N GLN A 623 -5.95 -2.27 -46.78
CA GLN A 623 -6.57 -3.52 -47.21
C GLN A 623 -8.08 -3.50 -46.99
N ARG A 624 -8.55 -3.01 -45.83
CA ARG A 624 -9.98 -2.89 -45.53
C ARG A 624 -10.68 -1.89 -46.43
N ALA A 625 -10.07 -0.74 -46.68
CA ALA A 625 -10.61 0.27 -47.59
C ALA A 625 -10.75 -0.29 -49.01
N GLN A 626 -9.72 -0.97 -49.51
CA GLN A 626 -9.74 -1.66 -50.80
C GLN A 626 -10.82 -2.74 -50.87
N ALA A 627 -10.95 -3.59 -49.84
CA ALA A 627 -11.96 -4.64 -49.78
C ALA A 627 -13.40 -4.12 -49.76
N GLN A 628 -13.62 -2.86 -49.33
CA GLN A 628 -14.91 -2.19 -49.33
C GLN A 628 -15.10 -1.22 -50.52
N GLY A 629 -14.08 -1.04 -51.38
CA GLY A 629 -14.14 -0.13 -52.52
C GLY A 629 -14.17 1.36 -52.14
N ILE A 630 -13.54 1.74 -51.03
CA ILE A 630 -13.50 3.13 -50.52
C ILE A 630 -12.05 3.59 -50.28
N THR A 631 -11.83 4.88 -50.00
CA THR A 631 -10.52 5.38 -49.59
C THR A 631 -10.28 5.17 -48.09
N VAL A 632 -9.02 5.21 -47.65
CA VAL A 632 -8.66 5.05 -46.22
C VAL A 632 -9.31 6.15 -45.35
N ASP A 633 -9.37 7.38 -45.83
CA ASP A 633 -9.97 8.50 -45.10
C ASP A 633 -11.50 8.36 -44.91
N GLN A 634 -12.15 7.58 -45.77
CA GLN A 634 -13.58 7.27 -45.67
C GLN A 634 -13.88 6.10 -44.74
N LEU A 635 -12.86 5.35 -44.30
CA LEU A 635 -13.02 4.08 -43.61
C LEU A 635 -13.79 4.23 -42.29
N GLU A 636 -13.38 5.16 -41.44
CA GLU A 636 -14.04 5.37 -40.13
C GLU A 636 -15.49 5.81 -40.30
N ASP A 637 -15.76 6.70 -41.26
CA ASP A 637 -17.12 7.16 -41.57
C ASP A 637 -18.00 6.05 -42.15
N PHE A 638 -17.42 5.17 -42.97
CA PHE A 638 -18.10 3.99 -43.49
C PHE A 638 -18.54 3.05 -42.36
N TYR A 639 -17.65 2.73 -41.42
CA TYR A 639 -18.01 1.86 -40.28
C TYR A 639 -19.03 2.52 -39.36
N ARG A 640 -18.92 3.84 -39.12
CA ARG A 640 -19.93 4.62 -38.38
C ARG A 640 -21.32 4.52 -39.03
N LYS A 641 -21.42 4.72 -40.34
CA LYS A 641 -22.71 4.69 -41.08
C LYS A 641 -23.34 3.30 -41.14
N ARG A 642 -22.58 2.24 -40.88
CA ARG A 642 -23.07 0.86 -40.89
C ARG A 642 -23.86 0.50 -39.62
N ASN A 643 -23.55 1.12 -38.49
CA ASN A 643 -24.24 0.82 -37.25
C ASN A 643 -25.51 1.68 -37.08
N LEU A 644 -26.50 1.16 -36.37
CA LEU A 644 -27.84 1.76 -36.27
C LEU A 644 -27.85 3.13 -35.59
N LEU A 645 -26.90 3.38 -34.68
CA LEU A 645 -26.80 4.66 -33.96
C LEU A 645 -26.00 5.73 -34.74
N GLY A 646 -25.34 5.37 -35.85
CA GLY A 646 -24.45 6.27 -36.57
C GLY A 646 -23.28 6.77 -35.72
N ALA A 647 -22.84 5.98 -34.75
CA ALA A 647 -21.89 6.36 -33.70
C ALA A 647 -20.47 5.84 -33.99
N ARG A 648 -19.46 6.60 -33.56
CA ARG A 648 -18.08 6.11 -33.47
C ARG A 648 -17.93 5.37 -32.15
N ILE A 649 -17.23 4.23 -32.17
CA ILE A 649 -16.96 3.44 -30.98
C ILE A 649 -15.55 3.75 -30.50
N LEU A 650 -15.43 4.19 -29.25
CA LEU A 650 -14.18 4.58 -28.63
C LEU A 650 -13.66 3.49 -27.69
N PRO A 651 -12.34 3.45 -27.41
CA PRO A 651 -11.76 2.57 -26.40
C PRO A 651 -12.46 2.66 -25.04
N GLU A 652 -12.89 3.86 -24.65
CA GLU A 652 -13.58 4.16 -23.39
C GLU A 652 -14.96 3.52 -23.32
N ASP A 653 -15.68 3.44 -24.45
CA ASP A 653 -16.99 2.76 -24.50
C ASP A 653 -16.84 1.27 -24.19
N VAL A 654 -15.78 0.65 -24.71
CA VAL A 654 -15.44 -0.75 -24.43
C VAL A 654 -15.02 -0.92 -22.97
N ALA A 655 -14.27 0.06 -22.43
CA ALA A 655 -13.83 0.04 -21.04
C ALA A 655 -14.99 0.05 -20.03
N GLU A 656 -16.09 0.76 -20.30
CA GLU A 656 -17.28 0.72 -19.44
C GLU A 656 -17.95 -0.67 -19.43
N ALA A 657 -18.05 -1.31 -20.59
CA ALA A 657 -18.60 -2.68 -20.68
C ALA A 657 -17.70 -3.69 -19.95
N VAL A 658 -16.38 -3.55 -20.08
CA VAL A 658 -15.42 -4.38 -19.35
C VAL A 658 -15.54 -4.15 -17.85
N LEU A 659 -15.63 -2.90 -17.39
CA LEU A 659 -15.82 -2.60 -15.97
C LEU A 659 -17.09 -3.26 -15.43
N PHE A 660 -18.23 -3.11 -16.11
CA PHE A 660 -19.49 -3.73 -15.70
C PHE A 660 -19.35 -5.25 -15.55
N LEU A 661 -18.71 -5.92 -16.51
CA LEU A 661 -18.49 -7.37 -16.48
C LEU A 661 -17.44 -7.81 -15.45
N ALA A 662 -16.46 -6.96 -15.16
CA ALA A 662 -15.42 -7.23 -14.15
C ALA A 662 -15.92 -7.00 -12.71
N SER A 663 -16.91 -6.13 -12.51
CA SER A 663 -17.38 -5.74 -11.18
C SER A 663 -18.53 -6.59 -10.64
N ASP A 664 -18.87 -6.36 -9.37
CA ASP A 664 -19.97 -7.04 -8.70
C ASP A 664 -21.35 -6.62 -9.25
N ARG A 665 -21.44 -5.57 -10.10
CA ARG A 665 -22.68 -5.19 -10.82
C ARG A 665 -23.21 -6.32 -11.70
N SER A 666 -22.32 -7.18 -12.20
CA SER A 666 -22.67 -8.35 -13.02
C SER A 666 -22.43 -9.67 -12.28
N ALA A 667 -22.44 -9.68 -10.94
CA ALA A 667 -22.15 -10.87 -10.12
C ALA A 667 -23.04 -12.09 -10.42
N LYS A 668 -24.19 -11.90 -11.09
CA LYS A 668 -25.11 -12.96 -11.51
C LYS A 668 -25.03 -13.31 -13.01
N THR A 669 -23.98 -12.85 -13.69
CA THR A 669 -23.80 -13.01 -15.14
C THR A 669 -22.48 -13.71 -15.46
N THR A 670 -22.57 -14.85 -16.12
CA THR A 670 -21.43 -15.61 -16.70
C THR A 670 -21.86 -16.19 -18.05
N GLY A 671 -20.93 -16.37 -18.98
CA GLY A 671 -21.20 -16.84 -20.36
C GLY A 671 -21.87 -15.79 -21.26
N CYS A 672 -22.02 -14.55 -20.81
CA CYS A 672 -22.70 -13.49 -21.54
C CYS A 672 -21.79 -12.87 -22.61
N THR A 673 -22.42 -12.36 -23.68
CA THR A 673 -21.76 -11.55 -24.71
C THR A 673 -22.45 -10.18 -24.77
N ILE A 674 -21.71 -9.11 -24.49
CA ILE A 674 -22.17 -7.72 -24.61
C ILE A 674 -21.57 -7.11 -25.87
N THR A 675 -22.39 -6.51 -26.73
CA THR A 675 -21.93 -5.76 -27.90
C THR A 675 -21.64 -4.31 -27.54
N VAL A 676 -20.58 -3.76 -28.13
CA VAL A 676 -20.22 -2.33 -28.06
C VAL A 676 -19.90 -1.89 -29.49
N ASP A 677 -20.93 -1.76 -30.31
CA ASP A 677 -20.80 -1.66 -31.77
C ASP A 677 -21.74 -0.64 -32.42
N GLY A 678 -22.52 0.11 -31.63
CA GLY A 678 -23.51 1.07 -32.14
C GLY A 678 -24.73 0.39 -32.77
N GLY A 679 -24.93 -0.91 -32.53
CA GLY A 679 -26.07 -1.69 -33.02
C GLY A 679 -25.83 -2.27 -34.42
N VAL A 680 -24.77 -3.05 -34.64
CA VAL A 680 -24.57 -3.75 -35.92
C VAL A 680 -25.55 -4.92 -36.01
N ARG A 681 -26.59 -4.79 -36.84
CA ARG A 681 -27.72 -5.73 -36.93
C ARG A 681 -27.29 -7.18 -37.15
N GLU A 682 -26.29 -7.40 -37.99
CA GLU A 682 -25.81 -8.73 -38.33
C GLU A 682 -25.10 -9.40 -37.14
N ALA A 683 -24.59 -8.60 -36.19
CA ALA A 683 -23.78 -9.06 -35.07
C ALA A 683 -24.56 -9.25 -33.75
N PHE A 684 -25.89 -9.09 -33.77
CA PHE A 684 -26.71 -9.29 -32.58
C PHE A 684 -26.51 -10.69 -31.99
N PRO A 685 -26.19 -10.81 -30.68
CA PRO A 685 -26.13 -12.10 -29.99
C PRO A 685 -27.46 -12.87 -30.15
N ARG A 686 -27.37 -14.19 -30.39
CA ARG A 686 -28.53 -15.07 -30.58
C ARG A 686 -28.44 -16.29 -29.69
#